data_AF-A0AAV7A382-F1
#
_entry.id   AF-A0AAV7A382-F1
#
_cell.length_a   1.000
_cell.length_b   1.000
_cell.length_c   1.000
_cell.angle_alpha   90.00
_cell.angle_beta   90.00
_cell.angle_gamma   90.00
#
_symmetry.space_group_name_H-M   'P 1'
#
loop_
_entity.id
_entity.type
_entity.pdbx_description
1 polymer ?
#
loop_
_entity_poly.entity_id
_entity_poly.type
_entity_poly.pdbx_seq_one_letter_code
_entity_poly.pdbx_strand_id
1 'polypeptide(L)'
;MQAAMYLLSLAVMCWKLQQVYSVQLRDHGYEDVIIAVHPQVPENPQIITAIKDMVSEASFYLFNATKRRFFYREVKILVPNTWQSLNFQRPQYEAHQKASVMISNPNFSYGNDPYTLHYKGCGNKGKYIHFTPDFLMDDNLLMVYGPRGKVFLHEWAHFQWGVFDEYNYEKPFFLSVDNEIKATRCSSEMVGMYVCKKRSCSDGECIIDPLTGNLEEGCMFLANSNQKVKSSIMYMQSLSSIVEFCTEQDHDKEAPNMQNKICSYRSSWDVIKSSADFKSTKPILGTGPPPPPSFLLLRSRARVICLVLDISDNMAKGQQFHRLRQAAAIFLQQLVEPGSYVGIVTFNETAEVKSTLRHIVSEDVRWNLTSCLPDTVRGGMSVCEGISAGLQVNKGLDGITEGSEIILAVSGRDTSLPTCLTNVLGSGSVIHTIAVGHDADPELESLTESTGGKMFFTSNNKDSDNLIGAFTEIFPVNKDPPDLLTKITSVQRLIEAEGHFSGLVIMDKTVGNDTVFTITWEAGDPPYVIIRDPSGFNYTNENFDHNLLCQVSNLKIPGISQAGFWTYIITNTLKKSQVVGILVTSRPSSSTIPPTTISGEWTDEGITPEQPRTVFAELKQGHIAVQGANVTAVIEPESGDPIIVTLKDNGAGKHHIY
;
A
#
# COMPACT_ATOMS: atom_id res chain seq x y z
N MET A 1 32.21 -7.38 -3.11
CA MET A 1 30.91 -6.70 -2.93
C MET A 1 31.05 -5.73 -1.77
N GLN A 2 31.13 -4.44 -2.05
CA GLN A 2 30.99 -3.44 -0.99
C GLN A 2 29.51 -3.42 -0.60
N ALA A 3 29.24 -3.65 0.69
CA ALA A 3 27.91 -3.46 1.26
C ALA A 3 27.56 -1.97 1.10
N ALA A 4 26.66 -1.65 0.18
CA ALA A 4 26.09 -0.32 0.07
C ALA A 4 25.10 -0.16 1.24
N MET A 5 25.37 0.79 2.12
CA MET A 5 24.50 1.14 3.23
C MET A 5 23.45 2.12 2.70
N TYR A 6 22.23 1.65 2.49
CA TYR A 6 21.10 2.46 2.04
C TYR A 6 20.33 2.99 3.25
N LEU A 7 20.14 4.32 3.33
CA LEU A 7 19.22 4.93 4.29
C LEU A 7 17.97 5.37 3.53
N LEU A 8 16.90 4.59 3.65
CA LEU A 8 15.55 4.99 3.23
C LEU A 8 14.75 5.25 4.51
N SER A 9 14.19 6.44 4.65
CA SER A 9 13.37 6.80 5.82
C SER A 9 11.89 6.88 5.43
N LEU A 10 11.08 6.10 6.13
CA LEU A 10 9.62 6.08 6.01
C LEU A 10 9.02 6.41 7.38
N ALA A 11 8.03 7.29 7.41
CA ALA A 11 7.29 7.60 8.63
C ALA A 11 5.99 6.81 8.63
N VAL A 12 5.85 5.81 9.50
CA VAL A 12 4.64 4.99 9.63
C VAL A 12 4.00 5.27 10.98
N MET A 13 2.87 5.97 11.00
CA MET A 13 2.16 6.34 12.22
C MET A 13 1.09 5.30 12.61
N CYS A 14 0.78 5.27 13.90
CA CYS A 14 -0.10 4.32 14.57
C CYS A 14 -1.57 4.51 14.14
N TRP A 15 -2.18 3.51 13.49
CA TRP A 15 -3.57 3.60 12.99
C TRP A 15 -4.50 2.59 13.68
N LYS A 16 -5.80 2.88 13.67
CA LYS A 16 -6.84 1.86 13.51
C LYS A 16 -7.25 1.89 12.03
N LEU A 17 -6.92 0.87 11.25
CA LEU A 17 -7.60 0.65 9.98
C LEU A 17 -8.81 -0.23 10.26
N GLN A 18 -9.93 0.37 10.63
CA GLN A 18 -11.17 -0.20 10.10
C GLN A 18 -11.32 0.33 8.68
N GLN A 19 -10.80 -0.44 7.71
CA GLN A 19 -11.11 -0.22 6.31
C GLN A 19 -12.63 -0.34 6.12
N VAL A 20 -13.33 0.80 6.15
CA VAL A 20 -14.76 0.94 5.84
C VAL A 20 -15.09 0.45 4.42
N TYR A 21 -14.07 0.27 3.57
CA TYR A 21 -14.18 -0.09 2.15
C TYR A 21 -13.51 -1.44 1.81
N SER A 22 -13.41 -2.32 2.80
CA SER A 22 -13.00 -3.71 2.59
C SER A 22 -14.19 -4.54 2.08
N VAL A 23 -13.92 -5.64 1.37
CA VAL A 23 -14.94 -6.60 0.91
C VAL A 23 -15.93 -6.91 2.03
N GLN A 24 -17.21 -6.64 1.77
CA GLN A 24 -18.30 -6.86 2.71
C GLN A 24 -19.05 -8.14 2.35
N LEU A 25 -19.41 -8.93 3.36
CA LEU A 25 -20.30 -10.07 3.19
C LEU A 25 -21.71 -9.66 3.65
N ARG A 26 -22.66 -9.59 2.71
CA ARG A 26 -24.07 -9.32 3.01
C ARG A 26 -24.96 -10.39 2.44
N ASP A 27 -25.78 -11.02 3.30
CA ASP A 27 -26.71 -12.07 2.91
C ASP A 27 -26.09 -13.08 1.94
N HIS A 28 -24.97 -13.72 2.33
CA HIS A 28 -24.22 -14.71 1.53
C HIS A 28 -23.38 -14.15 0.35
N GLY A 29 -23.61 -12.91 -0.08
CA GLY A 29 -22.93 -12.31 -1.22
C GLY A 29 -21.79 -11.39 -0.80
N TYR A 30 -20.61 -11.59 -1.38
CA TYR A 30 -19.51 -10.63 -1.28
C TYR A 30 -19.80 -9.41 -2.20
N GLU A 31 -19.79 -8.23 -1.61
CA GLU A 31 -19.99 -6.92 -2.23
C GLU A 31 -18.71 -6.08 -2.11
N ASP A 32 -18.60 -5.01 -2.90
CA ASP A 32 -17.44 -4.12 -2.93
C ASP A 32 -16.11 -4.82 -3.28
N VAL A 33 -16.15 -5.87 -4.10
CA VAL A 33 -14.93 -6.52 -4.60
C VAL A 33 -14.33 -5.67 -5.71
N ILE A 34 -13.22 -4.99 -5.41
CA ILE A 34 -12.53 -4.12 -6.38
C ILE A 34 -11.40 -4.88 -7.07
N ILE A 35 -11.48 -4.95 -8.40
CA ILE A 35 -10.43 -5.49 -9.28
C ILE A 35 -9.86 -4.32 -10.09
N ALA A 36 -8.60 -3.94 -9.84
CA ALA A 36 -7.97 -2.82 -10.53
C ALA A 36 -6.96 -3.30 -11.57
N VAL A 37 -7.05 -2.74 -12.77
CA VAL A 37 -6.04 -2.92 -13.84
C VAL A 37 -5.03 -1.80 -13.76
N HIS A 38 -3.74 -2.16 -13.74
CA HIS A 38 -2.64 -1.22 -13.60
C HIS A 38 -2.47 -0.35 -14.87
N PRO A 39 -2.13 0.95 -14.77
CA PRO A 39 -2.04 1.84 -15.94
C PRO A 39 -1.02 1.44 -17.01
N GLN A 40 0.03 0.73 -16.62
CA GLN A 40 1.00 0.14 -17.55
C GLN A 40 0.47 -1.04 -18.37
N VAL A 41 -0.67 -1.64 -18.01
CA VAL A 41 -1.26 -2.72 -18.80
C VAL A 41 -1.85 -2.12 -20.07
N PRO A 42 -1.40 -2.54 -21.27
CA PRO A 42 -1.93 -2.04 -22.52
C PRO A 42 -3.43 -2.27 -22.63
N GLU A 43 -4.14 -1.32 -23.26
CA GLU A 43 -5.58 -1.44 -23.45
C GLU A 43 -5.94 -2.68 -24.27
N ASN A 44 -6.59 -3.63 -23.62
CA ASN A 44 -7.16 -4.81 -24.25
C ASN A 44 -8.53 -5.11 -23.63
N PRO A 45 -9.64 -4.84 -24.35
CA PRO A 45 -11.00 -5.11 -23.86
C PRO A 45 -11.24 -6.56 -23.45
N GLN A 46 -10.49 -7.52 -24.00
CA GLN A 46 -10.62 -8.93 -23.65
C GLN A 46 -10.23 -9.22 -22.19
N ILE A 47 -9.35 -8.39 -21.59
CA ILE A 47 -9.00 -8.52 -20.16
C ILE A 47 -10.27 -8.35 -19.31
N ILE A 48 -11.14 -7.39 -19.64
CA ILE A 48 -12.41 -7.19 -18.91
C ILE A 48 -13.30 -8.43 -19.02
N THR A 49 -13.39 -9.03 -20.20
CA THR A 49 -14.15 -10.27 -20.42
C THR A 49 -13.55 -11.43 -19.61
N ALA A 50 -12.23 -11.61 -19.67
CA ALA A 50 -11.54 -12.68 -18.93
C ALA A 50 -11.72 -12.55 -17.41
N ILE A 51 -11.70 -11.33 -16.87
CA ILE A 51 -12.01 -11.07 -15.45
C ILE A 51 -13.45 -11.51 -15.13
N LYS A 52 -14.43 -11.10 -15.94
CA LYS A 52 -15.84 -11.45 -15.73
C LYS A 52 -16.06 -12.95 -15.75
N ASP A 53 -15.45 -13.64 -16.70
CA ASP A 53 -15.56 -15.09 -16.85
C ASP A 53 -14.92 -15.81 -15.67
N MET A 54 -13.69 -15.42 -15.29
CA MET A 54 -12.98 -15.98 -14.14
C MET A 54 -13.78 -15.82 -12.84
N VAL A 55 -14.29 -14.62 -12.55
CA VAL A 55 -15.02 -14.36 -11.29
C VAL A 55 -16.39 -15.05 -11.28
N SER A 56 -17.07 -15.13 -12.43
CA SER A 56 -18.32 -15.87 -12.55
C SER A 56 -18.12 -17.36 -12.29
N GLU A 57 -17.06 -17.94 -12.85
CA GLU A 57 -16.67 -19.33 -12.59
C GLU A 57 -16.27 -19.55 -11.12
N ALA A 58 -15.45 -18.64 -10.57
CA ALA A 58 -15.02 -18.68 -9.17
C ALA A 58 -16.21 -18.62 -8.20
N SER A 59 -17.24 -17.82 -8.51
CA SER A 59 -18.46 -17.71 -7.71
C SER A 59 -19.16 -19.06 -7.54
N PHE A 60 -19.22 -19.86 -8.61
CA PHE A 60 -19.77 -21.20 -8.58
C PHE A 60 -18.93 -22.16 -7.72
N TYR A 61 -17.60 -22.14 -7.87
CA TYR A 61 -16.73 -22.98 -7.04
C TYR A 61 -16.76 -22.58 -5.57
N LEU A 62 -16.69 -21.29 -5.26
CA LEU A 62 -16.78 -20.73 -3.92
C LEU A 62 -18.04 -21.22 -3.22
N PHE A 63 -19.19 -21.12 -3.91
CA PHE A 63 -20.46 -21.53 -3.37
C PHE A 63 -20.49 -23.02 -3.02
N ASN A 64 -19.98 -23.88 -3.91
CA ASN A 64 -19.96 -25.32 -3.66
C ASN A 64 -18.95 -25.72 -2.57
N ALA A 65 -17.72 -25.20 -2.63
CA ALA A 65 -16.65 -25.49 -1.68
C ALA A 65 -17.02 -25.06 -0.25
N THR A 66 -17.80 -23.98 -0.12
CA THR A 66 -18.25 -23.44 1.17
C THR A 66 -19.56 -24.06 1.65
N LYS A 67 -19.97 -25.20 1.08
CA LYS A 67 -21.23 -25.90 1.42
C LYS A 67 -22.45 -24.98 1.23
N ARG A 68 -22.50 -24.27 0.10
CA ARG A 68 -23.59 -23.39 -0.36
C ARG A 68 -23.77 -22.12 0.48
N ARG A 69 -22.67 -21.49 0.90
CA ARG A 69 -22.71 -20.34 1.81
C ARG A 69 -22.37 -19.02 1.16
N PHE A 70 -21.33 -18.97 0.33
CA PHE A 70 -20.79 -17.71 -0.17
C PHE A 70 -20.75 -17.66 -1.68
N PHE A 71 -20.94 -16.47 -2.25
CA PHE A 71 -20.79 -16.21 -3.67
C PHE A 71 -20.37 -14.75 -3.89
N TYR A 72 -19.85 -14.41 -5.07
CA TYR A 72 -19.59 -13.02 -5.43
C TYR A 72 -20.87 -12.38 -5.95
N ARG A 73 -21.30 -11.26 -5.34
CA ARG A 73 -22.52 -10.54 -5.71
C ARG A 73 -22.20 -9.32 -6.54
N GLU A 74 -21.28 -8.47 -6.09
CA GLU A 74 -20.93 -7.23 -6.77
C GLU A 74 -19.42 -7.10 -6.93
N VAL A 75 -18.98 -6.87 -8.16
CA VAL A 75 -17.58 -6.73 -8.54
C VAL A 75 -17.40 -5.43 -9.32
N LYS A 76 -16.47 -4.58 -8.86
CA LYS A 76 -16.15 -3.29 -9.47
C LYS A 76 -14.80 -3.42 -10.16
N ILE A 77 -14.79 -3.33 -11.49
CA ILE A 77 -13.58 -3.40 -12.30
C ILE A 77 -13.13 -1.97 -12.60
N LEU A 78 -12.00 -1.58 -12.03
CA LEU A 78 -11.38 -0.27 -12.22
C LEU A 78 -10.31 -0.33 -13.31
N VAL A 79 -10.53 0.38 -14.41
CA VAL A 79 -9.56 0.48 -15.51
C VAL A 79 -8.79 1.81 -15.48
N PRO A 80 -7.58 1.86 -16.06
CA PRO A 80 -6.78 3.08 -16.14
C PRO A 80 -7.46 4.22 -16.89
N ASN A 81 -7.06 5.46 -16.58
CA ASN A 81 -7.47 6.65 -17.33
C ASN A 81 -6.96 6.65 -18.78
N THR A 82 -5.90 5.88 -19.07
CA THR A 82 -5.29 5.72 -20.41
C THR A 82 -6.17 4.93 -21.37
N TRP A 83 -7.10 4.11 -20.86
CA TRP A 83 -8.00 3.30 -21.68
C TRP A 83 -9.15 4.16 -22.23
N GLN A 84 -9.31 4.15 -23.56
CA GLN A 84 -10.23 5.04 -24.27
C GLN A 84 -11.58 4.40 -24.61
N SER A 85 -11.71 3.07 -24.51
CA SER A 85 -12.93 2.36 -24.92
C SER A 85 -14.10 2.42 -23.91
N LEU A 86 -15.32 2.72 -24.38
CA LEU A 86 -16.64 2.56 -23.72
C LEU A 86 -17.04 3.48 -22.53
N ASN A 87 -18.36 3.48 -22.28
CA ASN A 87 -19.07 4.23 -21.22
C ASN A 87 -18.73 3.73 -19.81
N PHE A 88 -17.65 4.22 -19.22
CA PHE A 88 -17.31 3.94 -17.82
C PHE A 88 -18.03 4.87 -16.85
N GLN A 89 -18.41 4.33 -15.70
CA GLN A 89 -18.86 5.15 -14.58
C GLN A 89 -17.68 5.74 -13.81
N ARG A 90 -17.93 6.79 -13.04
CA ARG A 90 -16.92 7.45 -12.22
C ARG A 90 -16.75 6.66 -10.91
N PRO A 91 -15.52 6.33 -10.49
CA PRO A 91 -15.29 5.77 -9.17
C PRO A 91 -15.65 6.82 -8.12
N GLN A 92 -16.34 6.39 -7.07
CA GLN A 92 -16.66 7.26 -5.93
C GLN A 92 -15.58 7.16 -4.86
N TYR A 93 -15.15 5.93 -4.53
CA TYR A 93 -14.11 5.68 -3.53
C TYR A 93 -13.10 4.64 -4.01
N GLU A 94 -13.37 3.99 -5.15
CA GLU A 94 -12.56 2.94 -5.72
C GLU A 94 -11.25 3.50 -6.25
N ALA A 95 -10.15 2.99 -5.71
CA ALA A 95 -8.81 3.36 -6.08
C ALA A 95 -7.94 2.12 -6.20
N HIS A 96 -6.89 2.19 -7.00
CA HIS A 96 -5.98 1.06 -7.21
C HIS A 96 -5.39 0.53 -5.89
N GLN A 97 -5.19 1.40 -4.89
CA GLN A 97 -4.63 1.01 -3.59
C GLN A 97 -5.63 0.30 -2.66
N LYS A 98 -6.93 0.43 -2.94
CA LYS A 98 -8.01 -0.24 -2.21
C LYS A 98 -8.46 -1.54 -2.90
N ALA A 99 -7.83 -1.89 -4.02
CA ALA A 99 -8.20 -3.06 -4.80
C ALA A 99 -7.87 -4.35 -4.05
N SER A 100 -8.85 -5.26 -3.97
CA SER A 100 -8.65 -6.62 -3.45
C SER A 100 -7.87 -7.48 -4.43
N VAL A 101 -7.97 -7.15 -5.73
CA VAL A 101 -7.27 -7.84 -6.82
C VAL A 101 -6.59 -6.80 -7.71
N MET A 102 -5.31 -6.99 -7.97
CA MET A 102 -4.51 -6.17 -8.88
C MET A 102 -4.16 -6.98 -10.13
N ILE A 103 -4.36 -6.37 -11.29
CA ILE A 103 -3.92 -6.91 -12.57
C ILE A 103 -2.78 -6.04 -13.07
N SER A 104 -1.56 -6.55 -12.96
CA SER A 104 -0.35 -5.81 -13.27
C SER A 104 0.67 -6.69 -14.00
N ASN A 105 1.77 -6.06 -14.41
CA ASN A 105 2.85 -6.75 -15.09
C ASN A 105 3.44 -7.89 -14.22
N PRO A 106 4.07 -8.90 -14.86
CA PRO A 106 4.71 -10.01 -14.15
C PRO A 106 5.69 -9.53 -13.08
N ASN A 107 5.65 -10.17 -11.91
CA ASN A 107 6.67 -9.99 -10.89
C ASN A 107 7.90 -10.82 -11.28
N PHE A 108 9.11 -10.26 -11.24
CA PHE A 108 10.33 -11.01 -11.58
C PHE A 108 10.50 -12.32 -10.78
N SER A 109 10.05 -12.37 -9.51
CA SER A 109 10.15 -13.55 -8.65
C SER A 109 9.10 -14.64 -8.91
N TYR A 110 8.00 -14.28 -9.57
CA TYR A 110 6.81 -15.13 -9.77
C TYR A 110 6.43 -15.29 -11.25
N GLY A 111 7.00 -14.51 -12.16
CA GLY A 111 6.56 -14.43 -13.55
C GLY A 111 5.05 -14.19 -13.63
N ASN A 112 4.36 -15.13 -14.26
CA ASN A 112 2.92 -15.15 -14.43
C ASN A 112 2.17 -15.95 -13.35
N ASP A 113 2.88 -16.46 -12.33
CA ASP A 113 2.25 -17.17 -11.21
C ASP A 113 1.30 -16.21 -10.46
N PRO A 114 0.03 -16.59 -10.30
CA PRO A 114 -0.89 -15.94 -9.38
C PRO A 114 -0.39 -16.04 -7.94
N TYR A 115 -0.64 -15.00 -7.14
CA TYR A 115 -0.33 -15.04 -5.72
C TYR A 115 -1.16 -14.05 -4.91
N THR A 116 -1.25 -14.29 -3.61
CA THR A 116 -1.82 -13.38 -2.63
C THR A 116 -0.71 -12.85 -1.73
N LEU A 117 -0.58 -11.52 -1.65
CA LEU A 117 0.33 -10.92 -0.69
C LEU A 117 -0.27 -11.02 0.71
N HIS A 118 0.30 -11.88 1.55
CA HIS A 118 -0.15 -12.12 2.91
C HIS A 118 1.04 -12.30 3.85
N TYR A 119 1.14 -11.44 4.86
CA TYR A 119 2.19 -11.47 5.90
C TYR A 119 1.63 -11.55 7.31
N LYS A 120 0.30 -11.48 7.46
CA LYS A 120 -0.38 -11.65 8.74
C LYS A 120 -0.45 -13.14 9.09
N GLY A 121 -0.75 -13.44 10.35
CA GLY A 121 -0.84 -14.81 10.83
C GLY A 121 -2.10 -15.54 10.34
N CYS A 122 -2.22 -16.82 10.70
CA CYS A 122 -3.40 -17.63 10.40
C CYS A 122 -4.73 -16.95 10.75
N GLY A 123 -5.71 -17.03 9.85
CA GLY A 123 -7.06 -16.48 10.09
C GLY A 123 -7.20 -14.98 9.80
N ASN A 124 -6.11 -14.29 9.47
CA ASN A 124 -6.12 -12.86 9.14
C ASN A 124 -6.24 -12.66 7.64
N LYS A 125 -6.91 -11.58 7.22
CA LYS A 125 -7.02 -11.26 5.79
C LYS A 125 -5.65 -10.91 5.17
N GLY A 126 -5.43 -11.35 3.94
CA GLY A 126 -4.35 -10.91 3.07
C GLY A 126 -4.54 -9.47 2.60
N LYS A 127 -3.49 -8.90 1.99
CA LYS A 127 -3.46 -7.49 1.55
C LYS A 127 -4.10 -7.30 0.18
N TYR A 128 -3.69 -8.09 -0.81
CA TYR A 128 -4.31 -8.14 -2.15
C TYR A 128 -3.91 -9.42 -2.88
N ILE A 129 -4.70 -9.78 -3.89
CA ILE A 129 -4.40 -10.82 -4.88
C ILE A 129 -3.77 -10.18 -6.11
N HIS A 130 -2.76 -10.83 -6.70
CA HIS A 130 -2.09 -10.37 -7.91
C HIS A 130 -2.28 -11.38 -9.06
N PHE A 131 -2.74 -10.88 -10.19
CA PHE A 131 -2.78 -11.62 -11.46
C PHE A 131 -2.06 -10.83 -12.56
N THR A 132 -1.60 -11.54 -13.59
CA THR A 132 -1.04 -10.92 -14.79
C THR A 132 -2.02 -10.95 -15.97
N PRO A 133 -1.88 -10.03 -16.95
CA PRO A 133 -2.62 -10.13 -18.21
C PRO A 133 -2.41 -11.48 -18.91
N ASP A 134 -1.19 -12.01 -18.90
CA ASP A 134 -0.89 -13.32 -19.51
C ASP A 134 -1.61 -14.46 -18.79
N PHE A 135 -1.66 -14.47 -17.46
CA PHE A 135 -2.46 -15.47 -16.72
C PHE A 135 -3.93 -15.47 -17.16
N LEU A 136 -4.51 -14.29 -17.36
CA LEU A 136 -5.90 -14.13 -17.78
C LEU A 136 -6.14 -14.53 -19.24
N MET A 137 -5.13 -14.39 -20.11
CA MET A 137 -5.30 -14.43 -21.56
C MET A 137 -4.64 -15.62 -22.26
N ASP A 138 -3.57 -16.20 -21.70
CA ASP A 138 -2.85 -17.34 -22.28
C ASP A 138 -3.48 -18.66 -21.81
N ASP A 139 -4.21 -19.32 -22.71
CA ASP A 139 -4.86 -20.61 -22.42
C ASP A 139 -3.87 -21.76 -22.24
N ASN A 140 -2.60 -21.63 -22.64
CA ASN A 140 -1.58 -22.63 -22.33
C ASN A 140 -1.36 -22.77 -20.81
N LEU A 141 -1.59 -21.68 -20.06
CA LEU A 141 -1.48 -21.67 -18.60
C LEU A 141 -2.61 -22.45 -17.91
N LEU A 142 -3.71 -22.76 -18.60
CA LEU A 142 -4.75 -23.65 -18.08
C LEU A 142 -4.23 -25.08 -17.84
N MET A 143 -3.24 -25.53 -18.62
CA MET A 143 -2.60 -26.83 -18.38
C MET A 143 -1.71 -26.84 -17.14
N VAL A 144 -1.24 -25.67 -16.71
CA VAL A 144 -0.33 -25.50 -15.58
C VAL A 144 -1.12 -25.29 -14.29
N TYR A 145 -2.03 -24.32 -14.26
CA TYR A 145 -2.76 -23.93 -13.05
C TYR A 145 -4.19 -24.50 -12.97
N GLY A 146 -4.72 -25.00 -14.09
CA GLY A 146 -6.13 -25.42 -14.21
C GLY A 146 -7.09 -24.25 -14.48
N PRO A 147 -8.39 -24.45 -14.24
CA PRO A 147 -9.40 -23.43 -14.50
C PRO A 147 -9.17 -22.15 -13.67
N ARG A 148 -9.22 -20.99 -14.34
CA ARG A 148 -8.93 -19.68 -13.72
C ARG A 148 -9.84 -19.41 -12.53
N GLY A 149 -11.11 -19.83 -12.55
CA GLY A 149 -12.02 -19.68 -11.41
C GLY A 149 -11.59 -20.47 -10.16
N LYS A 150 -10.95 -21.63 -10.31
CA LYS A 150 -10.42 -22.40 -9.16
C LYS A 150 -9.17 -21.75 -8.58
N VAL A 151 -8.31 -21.22 -9.45
CA VAL A 151 -7.12 -20.47 -9.03
C VAL A 151 -7.54 -19.19 -8.30
N PHE A 152 -8.55 -18.48 -8.80
CA PHE A 152 -9.11 -17.34 -8.09
C PHE A 152 -9.64 -17.72 -6.71
N LEU A 153 -10.35 -18.85 -6.59
CA LEU A 153 -10.84 -19.33 -5.28
C LEU A 153 -9.70 -19.69 -4.32
N HIS A 154 -8.63 -20.29 -4.82
CA HIS A 154 -7.43 -20.60 -4.04
C HIS A 154 -6.80 -19.32 -3.46
N GLU A 155 -6.55 -18.32 -4.32
CA GLU A 155 -6.03 -17.02 -3.88
C GLU A 155 -7.03 -16.25 -2.99
N TRP A 156 -8.32 -16.36 -3.28
CA TRP A 156 -9.36 -15.77 -2.43
C TRP A 156 -9.35 -16.35 -1.02
N ALA A 157 -9.04 -17.63 -0.86
CA ALA A 157 -8.98 -18.25 0.46
C ALA A 157 -7.79 -17.70 1.28
N HIS A 158 -6.63 -17.51 0.64
CA HIS A 158 -5.50 -16.78 1.26
C HIS A 158 -5.92 -15.36 1.65
N PHE A 159 -6.57 -14.64 0.74
CA PHE A 159 -6.94 -13.23 0.93
C PHE A 159 -8.01 -13.03 2.00
N GLN A 160 -9.12 -13.77 1.97
CA GLN A 160 -10.28 -13.48 2.81
C GLN A 160 -10.23 -14.19 4.17
N TRP A 161 -9.60 -15.37 4.26
CA TRP A 161 -9.60 -16.18 5.48
C TRP A 161 -8.21 -16.46 6.06
N GLY A 162 -7.13 -16.05 5.39
CA GLY A 162 -5.78 -16.22 5.93
C GLY A 162 -5.39 -17.69 6.11
N VAL A 163 -5.84 -18.55 5.21
CA VAL A 163 -5.30 -19.92 5.09
C VAL A 163 -4.02 -19.91 4.26
N PHE A 164 -3.26 -20.99 4.30
CA PHE A 164 -1.99 -21.16 3.60
C PHE A 164 -2.00 -22.43 2.77
N ASP A 165 -0.98 -22.58 1.93
CA ASP A 165 -0.81 -23.74 1.09
C ASP A 165 -0.62 -25.01 1.92
N GLU A 166 -1.28 -26.07 1.46
CA GLU A 166 -1.16 -27.43 2.01
C GLU A 166 -0.15 -28.28 1.22
N TYR A 167 0.54 -27.69 0.24
CA TYR A 167 1.76 -28.21 -0.39
C TYR A 167 3.00 -27.47 0.12
N ASN A 168 4.19 -28.00 -0.19
CA ASN A 168 5.47 -27.33 0.06
C ASN A 168 6.48 -27.73 -1.01
N TYR A 169 7.00 -26.76 -1.78
CA TYR A 169 7.99 -27.04 -2.83
C TYR A 169 9.41 -27.33 -2.28
N GLU A 170 9.76 -26.81 -1.11
CA GLU A 170 11.06 -27.05 -0.46
C GLU A 170 11.07 -28.39 0.28
N LYS A 171 9.92 -28.78 0.84
CA LYS A 171 9.71 -30.07 1.49
C LYS A 171 8.53 -30.79 0.85
N PRO A 172 8.67 -31.27 -0.39
CA PRO A 172 7.60 -31.97 -1.10
C PRO A 172 7.28 -33.35 -0.49
N PHE A 173 8.17 -33.86 0.37
CA PHE A 173 8.01 -35.13 1.07
C PHE A 173 8.52 -35.05 2.50
N PHE A 174 8.09 -36.01 3.31
CA PHE A 174 8.55 -36.18 4.69
C PHE A 174 8.44 -37.64 5.12
N LEU A 175 9.21 -38.00 6.14
CA LEU A 175 9.11 -39.28 6.83
C LEU A 175 8.08 -39.16 7.96
N SER A 176 7.03 -39.98 7.93
CA SER A 176 6.01 -40.04 8.97
C SER A 176 6.54 -40.68 10.25
N VAL A 177 5.79 -40.54 11.35
CA VAL A 177 6.10 -41.21 12.63
C VAL A 177 6.17 -42.74 12.48
N ASP A 178 5.44 -43.30 11.52
CA ASP A 178 5.42 -44.74 11.19
C ASP A 178 6.59 -45.18 10.28
N ASN A 179 7.57 -44.30 10.03
CA ASN A 179 8.67 -44.50 9.08
C ASN A 179 8.21 -44.73 7.62
N GLU A 180 7.06 -44.17 7.23
CA GLU A 180 6.59 -44.17 5.85
C GLU A 180 6.90 -42.84 5.18
N ILE A 181 7.32 -42.88 3.91
CA ILE A 181 7.56 -41.65 3.16
C ILE A 181 6.27 -41.21 2.50
N LYS A 182 5.87 -39.99 2.83
CA LYS A 182 4.62 -39.39 2.36
C LYS A 182 4.92 -38.10 1.61
N ALA A 183 4.15 -37.85 0.56
CA ALA A 183 4.11 -36.54 -0.07
C ALA A 183 3.45 -35.52 0.87
N THR A 184 3.99 -34.31 0.92
CA THR A 184 3.40 -33.19 1.66
C THR A 184 2.12 -32.75 0.98
N ARG A 185 0.98 -33.13 1.56
CA ARG A 185 -0.37 -32.87 1.03
C ARG A 185 -1.39 -32.94 2.17
N CYS A 186 -2.59 -32.43 1.94
CA CYS A 186 -3.72 -32.63 2.85
C CYS A 186 -4.14 -34.12 2.87
N SER A 187 -4.69 -34.63 1.75
CA SER A 187 -5.30 -35.96 1.73
C SER A 187 -4.31 -37.05 1.35
N SER A 188 -4.11 -38.00 2.27
CA SER A 188 -3.27 -39.19 2.06
C SER A 188 -3.89 -40.20 1.08
N GLU A 189 -5.19 -40.11 0.81
CA GLU A 189 -5.89 -40.99 -0.15
C GLU A 189 -5.61 -40.64 -1.62
N MET A 190 -4.99 -39.48 -1.89
CA MET A 190 -4.72 -39.08 -3.26
C MET A 190 -3.76 -40.06 -3.94
N VAL A 191 -4.11 -40.48 -5.15
CA VAL A 191 -3.32 -41.51 -5.86
C VAL A 191 -2.38 -40.83 -6.85
N GLY A 192 -1.11 -41.20 -6.86
CA GLY A 192 -0.16 -40.63 -7.78
C GLY A 192 1.12 -41.44 -7.84
N MET A 193 2.10 -40.90 -8.54
CA MET A 193 3.41 -41.51 -8.68
C MET A 193 4.50 -40.51 -8.32
N TYR A 194 5.55 -41.03 -7.70
CA TYR A 194 6.78 -40.29 -7.45
C TYR A 194 7.59 -40.30 -8.74
N VAL A 195 7.95 -39.11 -9.25
CA VAL A 195 8.77 -38.96 -10.44
C VAL A 195 9.96 -38.09 -10.15
N CYS A 196 11.06 -38.35 -10.85
CA CYS A 196 12.21 -37.47 -10.82
C CYS A 196 12.27 -36.57 -12.05
N LYS A 197 12.62 -35.30 -11.83
CA LYS A 197 12.98 -34.38 -12.90
C LYS A 197 14.20 -34.91 -13.67
N LYS A 198 14.08 -34.94 -15.00
CA LYS A 198 15.10 -35.46 -15.91
C LYS A 198 16.46 -34.77 -15.65
N ARG A 199 17.52 -35.56 -15.37
CA ARG A 199 18.91 -35.14 -15.02
C ARG A 199 19.15 -34.67 -13.58
N SER A 200 18.16 -34.72 -12.69
CA SER A 200 18.35 -34.40 -11.26
C SER A 200 18.64 -35.63 -10.40
N CYS A 201 18.08 -36.80 -10.75
CA CYS A 201 18.34 -38.05 -10.04
C CYS A 201 19.37 -38.93 -10.74
N SER A 202 20.10 -39.69 -9.94
CA SER A 202 21.23 -40.53 -10.35
C SER A 202 20.79 -41.66 -11.30
N ASP A 203 19.65 -42.29 -11.01
CA ASP A 203 19.13 -43.47 -11.72
C ASP A 203 17.77 -43.26 -12.41
N GLY A 204 17.23 -42.03 -12.39
CA GLY A 204 15.92 -41.69 -12.97
C GLY A 204 14.72 -42.08 -12.12
N GLU A 205 14.92 -42.80 -11.02
CA GLU A 205 13.92 -43.07 -9.98
C GLU A 205 14.16 -42.20 -8.75
N CYS A 206 13.10 -42.00 -7.96
CA CYS A 206 13.17 -41.24 -6.72
C CYS A 206 13.74 -42.10 -5.60
N ILE A 207 15.06 -42.01 -5.40
CA ILE A 207 15.78 -42.74 -4.35
C ILE A 207 15.70 -41.96 -3.03
N ILE A 208 15.46 -42.71 -1.96
CA ILE A 208 15.32 -42.22 -0.60
C ILE A 208 16.70 -42.24 0.05
N ASP A 209 17.12 -41.13 0.67
CA ASP A 209 18.25 -41.14 1.59
C ASP A 209 17.81 -41.82 2.91
N PRO A 210 18.33 -43.03 3.22
CA PRO A 210 17.91 -43.79 4.39
C PRO A 210 18.35 -43.17 5.73
N LEU A 211 19.23 -42.17 5.75
CA LEU A 211 19.69 -41.46 6.95
C LEU A 211 18.86 -40.21 7.24
N THR A 212 18.40 -39.49 6.21
CA THR A 212 17.66 -38.23 6.36
C THR A 212 16.17 -38.34 6.09
N GLY A 213 15.70 -39.44 5.47
CA GLY A 213 14.32 -39.62 5.05
C GLY A 213 13.90 -38.68 3.91
N ASN A 214 14.85 -37.94 3.33
CA ASN A 214 14.63 -37.04 2.22
C ASN A 214 14.80 -37.79 0.89
N LEU A 215 14.00 -37.43 -0.11
CA LEU A 215 14.20 -37.90 -1.48
C LEU A 215 15.33 -37.11 -2.16
N GLU A 216 15.98 -37.71 -3.16
CA GLU A 216 16.94 -37.00 -4.02
C GLU A 216 16.38 -35.66 -4.54
N GLU A 217 17.24 -34.64 -4.64
CA GLU A 217 16.85 -33.32 -5.14
C GLU A 217 16.26 -33.46 -6.55
N GLY A 218 15.05 -32.94 -6.77
CA GLY A 218 14.33 -33.04 -8.04
C GLY A 218 13.23 -34.12 -8.10
N CYS A 219 13.01 -34.85 -7.00
CA CYS A 219 11.81 -35.67 -6.84
C CYS A 219 10.53 -34.85 -6.66
N MET A 220 9.43 -35.32 -7.24
CA MET A 220 8.10 -34.70 -7.11
C MET A 220 6.97 -35.73 -7.15
N PHE A 221 5.86 -35.43 -6.47
CA PHE A 221 4.65 -36.22 -6.53
C PHE A 221 3.77 -35.74 -7.68
N LEU A 222 3.48 -36.60 -8.65
CA LEU A 222 2.50 -36.33 -9.70
C LEU A 222 1.21 -37.07 -9.38
N ALA A 223 0.17 -36.31 -9.04
CA ALA A 223 -1.17 -36.86 -8.88
C ALA A 223 -1.72 -37.31 -10.24
N ASN A 224 -2.42 -38.44 -10.25
CA ASN A 224 -3.16 -38.88 -11.43
C ASN A 224 -4.25 -37.85 -11.78
N SER A 225 -4.53 -37.66 -13.06
CA SER A 225 -5.59 -36.74 -13.51
C SER A 225 -6.99 -37.17 -13.05
N ASN A 226 -7.22 -38.48 -12.92
CA ASN A 226 -8.45 -39.05 -12.41
C ASN A 226 -8.31 -39.41 -10.93
N GLN A 227 -8.89 -38.60 -10.06
CA GLN A 227 -8.95 -38.83 -8.61
C GLN A 227 -10.37 -39.06 -8.12
N LYS A 228 -10.50 -39.82 -7.04
CA LYS A 228 -11.74 -39.86 -6.23
C LYS A 228 -11.75 -38.80 -5.12
N VAL A 229 -10.55 -38.34 -4.75
CA VAL A 229 -10.35 -37.33 -3.72
C VAL A 229 -10.89 -35.98 -4.18
N LYS A 230 -11.59 -35.29 -3.27
CA LYS A 230 -12.24 -33.99 -3.51
C LYS A 230 -11.52 -32.81 -2.86
N SER A 231 -10.60 -33.06 -1.94
CA SER A 231 -9.81 -32.08 -1.21
C SER A 231 -8.31 -32.21 -1.55
N SER A 232 -7.54 -31.13 -1.57
CA SER A 232 -7.86 -29.79 -1.11
C SER A 232 -7.62 -28.75 -2.20
N ILE A 233 -8.49 -27.74 -2.25
CA ILE A 233 -8.28 -26.51 -3.04
C ILE A 233 -6.95 -25.85 -2.68
N MET A 234 -6.49 -25.94 -1.42
CA MET A 234 -5.20 -25.39 -0.98
C MET A 234 -4.00 -26.29 -1.30
N TYR A 235 -4.23 -27.42 -1.97
CA TYR A 235 -3.17 -28.35 -2.39
C TYR A 235 -3.01 -28.43 -3.90
N MET A 236 -4.06 -28.78 -4.63
CA MET A 236 -3.97 -29.07 -6.07
C MET A 236 -5.27 -28.71 -6.80
N GLN A 237 -5.58 -27.41 -6.80
CA GLN A 237 -6.77 -26.82 -7.41
C GLN A 237 -6.93 -27.09 -8.91
N SER A 238 -5.84 -27.43 -9.60
CA SER A 238 -5.86 -27.71 -11.04
C SER A 238 -6.62 -28.99 -11.43
N LEU A 239 -6.76 -29.94 -10.50
CA LEU A 239 -7.48 -31.20 -10.74
C LEU A 239 -8.99 -31.00 -10.77
N SER A 240 -9.68 -31.64 -11.71
CA SER A 240 -11.13 -31.48 -11.90
C SER A 240 -11.94 -31.99 -10.69
N SER A 241 -11.50 -33.07 -10.05
CA SER A 241 -12.15 -33.68 -8.87
C SER A 241 -12.11 -32.80 -7.62
N ILE A 242 -11.13 -31.89 -7.53
CA ILE A 242 -10.89 -31.06 -6.34
C ILE A 242 -11.90 -29.92 -6.31
N VAL A 243 -12.80 -29.97 -5.34
CA VAL A 243 -13.93 -29.03 -5.19
C VAL A 243 -14.18 -28.65 -3.72
N GLU A 244 -13.38 -29.16 -2.78
CA GLU A 244 -13.54 -28.94 -1.34
C GLU A 244 -12.22 -28.50 -0.69
N PHE A 245 -12.33 -27.80 0.43
CA PHE A 245 -11.20 -27.52 1.33
C PHE A 245 -10.90 -28.73 2.21
N CYS A 246 -9.65 -28.87 2.63
CA CYS A 246 -9.22 -29.89 3.58
C CYS A 246 -9.94 -29.74 4.91
N THR A 247 -10.45 -30.84 5.47
CA THR A 247 -11.14 -30.89 6.75
C THR A 247 -10.36 -31.71 7.76
N GLU A 248 -10.71 -31.63 9.05
CA GLU A 248 -10.05 -32.46 10.07
C GLU A 248 -10.07 -33.98 9.78
N GLN A 249 -11.01 -34.46 8.97
CA GLN A 249 -11.12 -35.89 8.64
C GLN A 249 -10.06 -36.37 7.66
N ASP A 250 -9.65 -35.51 6.72
CA ASP A 250 -8.70 -35.85 5.66
C ASP A 250 -7.38 -35.07 5.75
N HIS A 251 -7.21 -34.23 6.77
CA HIS A 251 -6.03 -33.40 7.01
C HIS A 251 -4.87 -34.17 7.63
N ASP A 252 -3.73 -34.19 6.94
CA ASP A 252 -2.47 -34.69 7.48
C ASP A 252 -1.76 -33.61 8.32
N LYS A 253 -1.74 -33.83 9.65
CA LYS A 253 -1.08 -32.93 10.62
C LYS A 253 0.44 -33.08 10.65
N GLU A 254 0.98 -34.16 10.12
CA GLU A 254 2.44 -34.39 10.07
C GLU A 254 3.08 -33.69 8.86
N ALA A 255 2.29 -33.41 7.82
CA ALA A 255 2.76 -32.78 6.60
C ALA A 255 3.43 -31.42 6.86
N PRO A 256 4.69 -31.20 6.44
CA PRO A 256 5.43 -29.96 6.68
C PRO A 256 5.04 -28.84 5.72
N ASN A 257 3.74 -28.54 5.61
CA ASN A 257 3.21 -27.44 4.81
C ASN A 257 3.03 -26.15 5.63
N MET A 258 2.81 -25.03 4.93
CA MET A 258 2.68 -23.72 5.56
C MET A 258 1.41 -23.59 6.39
N GLN A 259 0.32 -24.23 5.96
CA GLN A 259 -0.92 -24.32 6.73
C GLN A 259 -0.66 -24.90 8.12
N ASN A 260 0.00 -26.06 8.23
CA ASN A 260 0.32 -26.66 9.53
C ASN A 260 1.27 -25.80 10.36
N LYS A 261 2.32 -25.26 9.72
CA LYS A 261 3.35 -24.46 10.38
C LYS A 261 2.79 -23.17 10.99
N ILE A 262 1.87 -22.49 10.31
CA ILE A 262 1.38 -21.17 10.70
C ILE A 262 0.03 -21.26 11.44
N CYS A 263 -0.85 -22.19 11.07
CA CYS A 263 -2.19 -22.34 11.66
C CYS A 263 -2.26 -23.35 12.81
N SER A 264 -1.15 -23.63 13.48
CA SER A 264 -1.09 -24.57 14.61
C SER A 264 -1.72 -25.92 14.26
N TYR A 265 -1.34 -26.48 13.10
CA TYR A 265 -1.78 -27.79 12.60
C TYR A 265 -3.29 -27.93 12.31
N ARG A 266 -4.01 -26.81 12.19
CA ARG A 266 -5.44 -26.79 11.82
C ARG A 266 -5.60 -26.93 10.30
N SER A 267 -6.62 -27.67 9.88
CA SER A 267 -7.01 -27.75 8.47
C SER A 267 -7.48 -26.41 7.93
N SER A 268 -7.35 -26.18 6.61
CA SER A 268 -7.87 -24.97 5.96
C SER A 268 -9.37 -24.75 6.25
N TRP A 269 -10.19 -25.80 6.22
CA TRP A 269 -11.61 -25.69 6.53
C TRP A 269 -11.90 -25.32 7.98
N ASP A 270 -11.08 -25.75 8.94
CA ASP A 270 -11.26 -25.36 10.35
C ASP A 270 -11.01 -23.88 10.57
N VAL A 271 -10.04 -23.30 9.86
CA VAL A 271 -9.79 -21.85 9.88
C VAL A 271 -10.98 -21.11 9.27
N ILE A 272 -11.44 -21.54 8.09
CA ILE A 272 -12.61 -20.94 7.42
C ILE A 272 -13.86 -21.01 8.29
N LYS A 273 -14.16 -22.15 8.92
CA LYS A 273 -15.29 -22.30 9.87
C LYS A 273 -15.22 -21.36 11.07
N SER A 274 -14.01 -21.00 11.50
CA SER A 274 -13.81 -20.10 12.64
C SER A 274 -13.93 -18.61 12.29
N SER A 275 -13.97 -18.26 11.00
CA SER A 275 -14.08 -16.88 10.51
C SER A 275 -15.42 -16.22 10.86
N ALA A 276 -15.43 -14.88 10.88
CA ALA A 276 -16.64 -14.09 11.06
C ALA A 276 -17.67 -14.34 9.93
N ASP A 277 -17.19 -14.48 8.69
CA ASP A 277 -17.99 -14.80 7.51
C ASP A 277 -18.81 -16.08 7.70
N PHE A 278 -18.17 -17.15 8.20
CA PHE A 278 -18.84 -18.44 8.40
C PHE A 278 -19.83 -18.40 9.57
N LYS A 279 -19.47 -17.74 10.67
CA LYS A 279 -20.33 -17.63 11.86
C LYS A 279 -21.60 -16.80 11.60
N SER A 280 -21.51 -15.79 10.74
CA SER A 280 -22.63 -14.90 10.41
C SER A 280 -23.61 -15.46 9.38
N THR A 281 -23.23 -16.53 8.67
CA THR A 281 -23.99 -17.04 7.53
C THR A 281 -24.49 -18.46 7.77
N LYS A 282 -25.60 -18.87 7.14
CA LYS A 282 -26.10 -20.26 7.11
C LYS A 282 -25.98 -20.84 5.68
N PRO A 283 -26.12 -22.14 5.44
CA PRO A 283 -26.19 -22.67 4.07
C PRO A 283 -27.49 -22.25 3.38
N ILE A 284 -27.43 -21.91 2.09
CA ILE A 284 -28.62 -21.68 1.27
C ILE A 284 -29.28 -23.02 0.94
N LEU A 285 -30.59 -23.10 1.21
CA LEU A 285 -31.41 -24.28 0.93
C LEU A 285 -31.63 -24.49 -0.58
N GLY A 286 -31.86 -25.74 -0.98
CA GLY A 286 -32.09 -26.13 -2.38
C GLY A 286 -30.83 -26.60 -3.11
N THR A 287 -30.95 -26.83 -4.42
CA THR A 287 -29.88 -27.40 -5.27
C THR A 287 -29.44 -26.49 -6.41
N GLY A 288 -30.07 -25.33 -6.58
CA GLY A 288 -29.74 -24.38 -7.67
C GLY A 288 -28.33 -23.78 -7.55
N PRO A 289 -27.79 -23.21 -8.65
CA PRO A 289 -26.53 -22.47 -8.65
C PRO A 289 -26.66 -21.14 -7.87
N PRO A 290 -25.54 -20.51 -7.49
CA PRO A 290 -25.58 -19.17 -6.91
C PRO A 290 -26.06 -18.13 -7.94
N PRO A 291 -26.60 -16.98 -7.51
CA PRO A 291 -26.85 -15.86 -8.41
C PRO A 291 -25.56 -15.42 -9.13
N PRO A 292 -25.63 -15.01 -10.40
CA PRO A 292 -24.46 -14.50 -11.11
C PRO A 292 -24.01 -13.15 -10.52
N PRO A 293 -22.69 -12.87 -10.49
CA PRO A 293 -22.18 -11.59 -10.03
C PRO A 293 -22.61 -10.45 -10.97
N SER A 294 -22.88 -9.27 -10.39
CA SER A 294 -22.98 -8.02 -11.13
C SER A 294 -21.60 -7.39 -11.30
N PHE A 295 -21.40 -6.73 -12.44
CA PHE A 295 -20.13 -6.09 -12.77
C PHE A 295 -20.33 -4.60 -13.05
N LEU A 296 -19.58 -3.77 -12.33
CA LEU A 296 -19.51 -2.34 -12.55
C LEU A 296 -18.18 -1.98 -13.20
N LEU A 297 -18.21 -1.30 -14.35
CA LEU A 297 -16.99 -0.84 -15.03
C LEU A 297 -16.72 0.62 -14.67
N LEU A 298 -15.59 0.86 -14.02
CA LEU A 298 -15.15 2.17 -13.52
C LEU A 298 -13.86 2.59 -14.24
N ARG A 299 -13.69 3.88 -14.47
CA ARG A 299 -12.43 4.43 -15.02
C ARG A 299 -11.81 5.43 -14.07
N SER A 300 -10.55 5.21 -13.71
CA SER A 300 -9.74 6.15 -12.95
C SER A 300 -9.72 7.52 -13.63
N ARG A 301 -9.71 8.61 -12.85
CA ARG A 301 -9.63 9.99 -13.36
C ARG A 301 -8.49 10.74 -12.68
N ALA A 302 -8.16 11.91 -13.24
CA ALA A 302 -7.29 12.87 -12.59
C ALA A 302 -7.82 13.22 -11.20
N ARG A 303 -6.93 13.31 -10.22
CA ARG A 303 -7.28 13.63 -8.84
C ARG A 303 -7.76 15.07 -8.72
N VAL A 304 -8.73 15.28 -7.86
CA VAL A 304 -9.29 16.59 -7.52
C VAL A 304 -9.10 16.78 -6.04
N ILE A 305 -8.20 17.68 -5.66
CA ILE A 305 -7.73 17.83 -4.28
C ILE A 305 -8.01 19.25 -3.81
N CYS A 306 -8.61 19.40 -2.64
CA CYS A 306 -8.67 20.68 -1.95
C CYS A 306 -7.82 20.63 -0.67
N LEU A 307 -6.81 21.50 -0.59
CA LEU A 307 -6.16 21.79 0.69
C LEU A 307 -7.10 22.62 1.55
N VAL A 308 -7.40 22.17 2.76
CA VAL A 308 -8.22 22.89 3.74
C VAL A 308 -7.35 23.13 4.97
N LEU A 309 -6.87 24.36 5.11
CA LEU A 309 -5.82 24.73 6.06
C LEU A 309 -6.38 25.58 7.20
N ASP A 310 -6.20 25.11 8.42
CA ASP A 310 -6.51 25.86 9.64
C ASP A 310 -5.59 27.07 9.78
N ILE A 311 -6.19 28.25 9.99
CA ILE A 311 -5.52 29.52 10.26
C ILE A 311 -5.99 30.14 11.58
N SER A 312 -6.56 29.35 12.50
CA SER A 312 -7.00 29.78 13.83
C SER A 312 -5.83 30.14 14.75
N ASP A 313 -6.13 30.81 15.86
CA ASP A 313 -5.15 31.18 16.88
C ASP A 313 -4.43 29.98 17.51
N ASN A 314 -5.00 28.76 17.42
CA ASN A 314 -4.31 27.54 17.87
C ASN A 314 -3.04 27.27 17.07
N MET A 315 -3.04 27.58 15.78
CA MET A 315 -1.87 27.42 14.90
C MET A 315 -0.73 28.39 15.25
N ALA A 316 -1.00 29.44 16.03
CA ALA A 316 0.01 30.37 16.55
C ALA A 316 0.92 29.75 17.63
N LYS A 317 0.55 28.58 18.17
CA LYS A 317 1.34 27.89 19.19
C LYS A 317 2.65 27.37 18.61
N GLY A 318 3.76 28.01 18.97
CA GLY A 318 5.09 27.59 18.55
C GLY A 318 5.34 27.83 17.05
N GLN A 319 5.74 26.78 16.33
CA GLN A 319 6.08 26.83 14.89
C GLN A 319 5.09 26.05 14.02
N GLN A 320 3.90 25.74 14.53
CA GLN A 320 2.93 24.87 13.86
C GLN A 320 2.45 25.44 12.52
N PHE A 321 1.97 26.69 12.53
CA PHE A 321 1.54 27.39 11.31
C PHE A 321 2.64 27.46 10.25
N HIS A 322 3.85 27.80 10.71
CA HIS A 322 5.02 27.94 9.85
C HIS A 322 5.38 26.61 9.17
N ARG A 323 5.44 25.51 9.93
CA ARG A 323 5.71 24.17 9.40
C ARG A 323 4.60 23.69 8.46
N LEU A 324 3.33 23.98 8.78
CA LEU A 324 2.21 23.65 7.90
C LEU A 324 2.36 24.36 6.55
N ARG A 325 2.72 25.65 6.57
CA ARG A 325 2.96 26.41 5.34
C ARG A 325 4.12 25.82 4.52
N GLN A 326 5.23 25.44 5.18
CA GLN A 326 6.35 24.77 4.52
C GLN A 326 5.94 23.44 3.87
N ALA A 327 5.25 22.58 4.61
CA ALA A 327 4.83 21.28 4.12
C ALA A 327 3.81 21.41 2.98
N ALA A 328 2.87 22.35 3.08
CA ALA A 328 1.92 22.66 2.01
C ALA A 328 2.63 23.21 0.75
N ALA A 329 3.66 24.03 0.90
CA ALA A 329 4.46 24.53 -0.23
C ALA A 329 5.20 23.38 -0.93
N ILE A 330 5.87 22.50 -0.17
CA ILE A 330 6.55 21.31 -0.72
C ILE A 330 5.54 20.40 -1.41
N PHE A 331 4.37 20.20 -0.82
CA PHE A 331 3.28 19.43 -1.41
C PHE A 331 2.87 19.98 -2.78
N LEU A 332 2.58 21.28 -2.86
CA LEU A 332 2.14 21.92 -4.11
C LEU A 332 3.23 21.89 -5.18
N GLN A 333 4.47 22.08 -4.78
CA GLN A 333 5.61 22.18 -5.70
C GLN A 333 6.13 20.82 -6.18
N GLN A 334 6.04 19.77 -5.37
CA GLN A 334 6.75 18.51 -5.65
C GLN A 334 5.86 17.26 -5.61
N LEU A 335 4.88 17.19 -4.70
CA LEU A 335 4.16 15.95 -4.42
C LEU A 335 2.94 15.74 -5.34
N VAL A 336 2.21 16.82 -5.64
CA VAL A 336 1.05 16.74 -6.52
C VAL A 336 1.48 16.36 -7.93
N GLU A 337 0.83 15.37 -8.53
CA GLU A 337 1.14 14.88 -9.87
C GLU A 337 0.62 15.80 -10.99
N PRO A 338 1.37 15.92 -12.12
CA PRO A 338 0.85 16.56 -13.32
C PRO A 338 -0.50 15.96 -13.72
N GLY A 339 -1.42 16.79 -14.21
CA GLY A 339 -2.77 16.39 -14.58
C GLY A 339 -3.81 16.48 -13.46
N SER A 340 -3.39 16.60 -12.19
CA SER A 340 -4.31 16.80 -11.06
C SER A 340 -4.90 18.21 -11.01
N TYR A 341 -6.01 18.37 -10.29
CA TYR A 341 -6.63 19.65 -9.99
C TYR A 341 -6.49 19.96 -8.51
N VAL A 342 -5.99 21.17 -8.18
CA VAL A 342 -5.78 21.58 -6.79
C VAL A 342 -6.49 22.89 -6.48
N GLY A 343 -7.26 22.90 -5.39
CA GLY A 343 -7.84 24.07 -4.76
C GLY A 343 -7.24 24.32 -3.38
N ILE A 344 -7.38 25.55 -2.88
CA ILE A 344 -6.89 25.94 -1.54
C ILE A 344 -7.99 26.73 -0.83
N VAL A 345 -8.34 26.24 0.35
CA VAL A 345 -9.25 26.86 1.30
C VAL A 345 -8.51 27.03 2.61
N THR A 346 -8.72 28.17 3.24
CA THR A 346 -8.26 28.42 4.62
C THR A 346 -9.48 28.64 5.49
N PHE A 347 -9.43 28.26 6.77
CA PHE A 347 -10.55 28.46 7.66
C PHE A 347 -10.12 28.88 9.07
N ASN A 348 -10.99 29.67 9.70
CA ASN A 348 -11.01 29.98 11.12
C ASN A 348 -12.48 29.82 11.59
N GLU A 349 -13.16 30.83 12.13
CA GLU A 349 -14.63 30.80 12.30
C GLU A 349 -15.41 30.76 10.98
N THR A 350 -14.77 31.18 9.88
CA THR A 350 -15.33 31.15 8.52
C THR A 350 -14.31 30.56 7.55
N ALA A 351 -14.79 30.07 6.41
CA ALA A 351 -13.90 29.58 5.34
C ALA A 351 -13.69 30.64 4.24
N GLU A 352 -12.46 30.70 3.73
CA GLU A 352 -12.07 31.56 2.63
C GLU A 352 -11.41 30.73 1.52
N VAL A 353 -11.92 30.85 0.29
CA VAL A 353 -11.33 30.21 -0.89
C VAL A 353 -10.14 31.05 -1.37
N LYS A 354 -8.91 30.56 -1.15
CA LYS A 354 -7.67 31.20 -1.60
C LYS A 354 -7.38 30.90 -3.06
N SER A 355 -7.75 29.70 -3.52
CA SER A 355 -7.66 29.31 -4.92
C SER A 355 -8.78 28.34 -5.28
N THR A 356 -9.45 28.61 -6.40
CA THR A 356 -10.29 27.61 -7.06
C THR A 356 -9.41 26.49 -7.66
N LEU A 357 -10.03 25.43 -8.17
CA LEU A 357 -9.31 24.31 -8.78
C LEU A 357 -8.44 24.78 -9.96
N ARG A 358 -7.14 24.54 -9.85
CA ARG A 358 -6.15 24.77 -10.91
C ARG A 358 -5.60 23.44 -11.40
N HIS A 359 -5.57 23.26 -12.72
CA HIS A 359 -4.99 22.10 -13.36
C HIS A 359 -3.47 22.18 -13.36
N ILE A 360 -2.80 21.18 -12.78
CA ILE A 360 -1.34 21.13 -12.64
C ILE A 360 -0.72 20.72 -13.98
N VAL A 361 -0.39 21.71 -14.80
CA VAL A 361 0.21 21.53 -16.14
C VAL A 361 1.60 22.14 -16.29
N SER A 362 2.02 22.99 -15.35
CA SER A 362 3.33 23.65 -15.38
C SER A 362 3.78 24.08 -13.98
N GLU A 363 5.06 24.39 -13.85
CA GLU A 363 5.66 24.95 -12.64
C GLU A 363 5.08 26.32 -12.26
N ASP A 364 4.73 27.16 -13.23
CA ASP A 364 4.09 28.46 -12.98
C ASP A 364 2.76 28.30 -12.23
N VAL A 365 1.98 27.26 -12.57
CA VAL A 365 0.72 26.97 -11.85
C VAL A 365 1.02 26.58 -10.41
N ARG A 366 2.05 25.76 -10.17
CA ARG A 366 2.46 25.37 -8.81
C ARG A 366 2.94 26.58 -8.01
N TRP A 367 3.70 27.48 -8.62
CA TRP A 367 4.16 28.70 -7.98
C TRP A 367 3.00 29.62 -7.60
N ASN A 368 2.06 29.82 -8.53
CA ASN A 368 0.85 30.60 -8.28
C ASN A 368 0.03 30.02 -7.11
N LEU A 369 -0.19 28.70 -7.08
CA LEU A 369 -0.86 28.05 -5.95
C LEU A 369 -0.10 28.24 -4.64
N THR A 370 1.23 28.13 -4.67
CA THR A 370 2.07 28.32 -3.47
C THR A 370 1.98 29.76 -2.94
N SER A 371 1.83 30.75 -3.82
CA SER A 371 1.63 32.16 -3.44
C SER A 371 0.27 32.44 -2.77
N CYS A 372 -0.69 31.52 -2.91
CA CYS A 372 -2.00 31.61 -2.27
C CYS A 372 -2.02 31.00 -0.84
N LEU A 373 -0.92 30.43 -0.36
CA LEU A 373 -0.84 29.89 1.00
C LEU A 373 -0.98 30.99 2.06
N PRO A 374 -1.62 30.72 3.20
CA PRO A 374 -1.86 31.73 4.23
C PRO A 374 -0.56 32.24 4.86
N ASP A 375 -0.56 33.51 5.28
CA ASP A 375 0.56 34.16 5.95
C ASP A 375 0.25 34.64 7.37
N THR A 376 -1.03 34.66 7.75
CA THR A 376 -1.48 35.08 9.07
C THR A 376 -2.40 34.03 9.70
N VAL A 377 -2.37 33.97 11.03
CA VAL A 377 -3.34 33.25 11.86
C VAL A 377 -4.24 34.25 12.57
N ARG A 378 -5.52 33.93 12.72
CA ARG A 378 -6.49 34.75 13.45
C ARG A 378 -7.76 33.99 13.82
N GLY A 379 -8.27 34.29 15.00
CA GLY A 379 -9.63 33.95 15.41
C GLY A 379 -9.80 32.51 15.89
N GLY A 380 -11.04 32.14 16.11
CA GLY A 380 -11.49 30.79 16.47
C GLY A 380 -11.43 29.82 15.29
N MET A 381 -12.19 28.73 15.41
CA MET A 381 -12.10 27.60 14.50
C MET A 381 -13.49 26.98 14.26
N SER A 382 -13.79 26.70 13.00
CA SER A 382 -14.91 25.88 12.54
C SER A 382 -14.46 25.02 11.36
N VAL A 383 -14.15 23.76 11.66
CA VAL A 383 -13.74 22.73 10.72
C VAL A 383 -14.84 22.47 9.69
N CYS A 384 -16.11 22.49 10.10
CA CYS A 384 -17.23 22.25 9.20
C CYS A 384 -17.37 23.32 8.11
N GLU A 385 -17.08 24.59 8.40
CA GLU A 385 -17.04 25.66 7.39
C GLU A 385 -15.91 25.39 6.39
N GLY A 386 -14.72 25.02 6.87
CA GLY A 386 -13.57 24.66 6.04
C GLY A 386 -13.87 23.49 5.10
N ILE A 387 -14.44 22.40 5.63
CA ILE A 387 -14.81 21.23 4.82
C ILE A 387 -15.89 21.59 3.80
N SER A 388 -16.93 22.33 4.21
CA SER A 388 -18.03 22.71 3.31
C SER A 388 -17.55 23.55 2.13
N ALA A 389 -16.65 24.51 2.39
CA ALA A 389 -16.02 25.31 1.34
C ALA A 389 -15.09 24.47 0.45
N GLY A 390 -14.33 23.53 1.03
CA GLY A 390 -13.51 22.58 0.27
C GLY A 390 -14.34 21.71 -0.69
N LEU A 391 -15.47 21.19 -0.22
CA LEU A 391 -16.42 20.45 -1.05
C LEU A 391 -17.00 21.33 -2.15
N GLN A 392 -17.32 22.59 -1.86
CA GLN A 392 -17.81 23.53 -2.86
C GLN A 392 -16.76 23.82 -3.94
N VAL A 393 -15.48 23.96 -3.57
CA VAL A 393 -14.37 24.14 -4.52
C VAL A 393 -14.23 22.90 -5.41
N ASN A 394 -14.24 21.70 -4.82
CA ASN A 394 -14.17 20.44 -5.57
C ASN A 394 -15.35 20.28 -6.54
N LYS A 395 -16.56 20.64 -6.11
CA LYS A 395 -17.78 20.65 -6.94
C LYS A 395 -17.66 21.59 -8.15
N GLY A 396 -16.77 22.59 -8.09
CA GLY A 396 -16.56 23.54 -9.18
C GLY A 396 -16.00 22.95 -10.47
N LEU A 397 -15.43 21.73 -10.46
CA LEU A 397 -14.88 21.11 -11.67
C LEU A 397 -15.97 20.68 -12.64
N ASP A 398 -16.93 19.88 -12.15
CA ASP A 398 -17.97 19.25 -12.97
C ASP A 398 -19.30 19.04 -12.23
N GLY A 399 -19.50 19.72 -11.10
CA GLY A 399 -20.72 19.62 -10.28
C GLY A 399 -20.75 18.43 -9.33
N ILE A 400 -19.70 17.61 -9.29
CA ILE A 400 -19.63 16.34 -8.56
C ILE A 400 -18.50 16.39 -7.52
N THR A 401 -18.78 15.91 -6.31
CA THR A 401 -17.80 15.77 -5.21
C THR A 401 -17.33 14.33 -5.00
N GLU A 402 -18.03 13.34 -5.56
CA GLU A 402 -17.65 11.93 -5.42
C GLU A 402 -16.26 11.64 -5.99
N GLY A 403 -15.43 10.98 -5.19
CA GLY A 403 -14.03 10.67 -5.52
C GLY A 403 -13.10 11.88 -5.50
N SER A 404 -13.58 13.05 -5.06
CA SER A 404 -12.71 14.19 -4.75
C SER A 404 -12.10 14.02 -3.36
N GLU A 405 -10.97 14.69 -3.15
CA GLU A 405 -10.17 14.56 -1.94
C GLU A 405 -10.07 15.91 -1.22
N ILE A 406 -10.11 15.86 0.10
CA ILE A 406 -9.79 16.99 0.98
C ILE A 406 -8.60 16.57 1.84
N ILE A 407 -7.61 17.46 1.94
CA ILE A 407 -6.53 17.34 2.93
C ILE A 407 -6.78 18.42 3.97
N LEU A 408 -7.33 18.01 5.10
CA LEU A 408 -7.66 18.86 6.24
C LEU A 408 -6.49 18.88 7.21
N ALA A 409 -5.82 20.03 7.34
CA ALA A 409 -4.81 20.25 8.38
C ALA A 409 -5.40 21.14 9.47
N VAL A 410 -5.42 20.65 10.71
CA VAL A 410 -6.15 21.28 11.82
C VAL A 410 -5.37 21.22 13.13
N SER A 411 -5.41 22.30 13.91
CA SER A 411 -4.88 22.34 15.27
C SER A 411 -5.95 22.77 16.26
N GLY A 412 -6.28 21.87 17.19
CA GLY A 412 -7.26 22.11 18.23
C GLY A 412 -8.55 21.31 18.05
N ARG A 413 -9.46 21.50 19.00
CA ARG A 413 -10.76 20.82 19.06
C ARG A 413 -11.88 21.69 18.51
N ASP A 414 -12.76 21.08 17.74
CA ASP A 414 -13.96 21.71 17.22
C ASP A 414 -15.17 20.84 17.59
N THR A 415 -15.86 21.24 18.65
CA THR A 415 -17.06 20.55 19.12
C THR A 415 -18.22 20.60 18.14
N SER A 416 -18.13 21.39 17.07
CA SER A 416 -19.13 21.46 16.01
C SER A 416 -18.93 20.42 14.89
N LEU A 417 -17.83 19.67 14.90
CA LEU A 417 -17.54 18.63 13.89
C LEU A 417 -18.69 17.63 13.63
N PRO A 418 -19.45 17.16 14.64
CA PRO A 418 -20.58 16.25 14.40
C PRO A 418 -21.63 16.81 13.43
N THR A 419 -21.76 18.13 13.36
CA THR A 419 -22.85 18.79 12.63
C THR A 419 -22.74 18.64 11.12
N CYS A 420 -21.52 18.49 10.58
CA CYS A 420 -21.29 18.33 9.14
C CYS A 420 -21.00 16.89 8.70
N LEU A 421 -20.88 15.92 9.62
CA LEU A 421 -20.58 14.52 9.30
C LEU A 421 -21.53 13.95 8.24
N THR A 422 -22.84 14.13 8.41
CA THR A 422 -23.84 13.63 7.46
C THR A 422 -23.67 14.21 6.05
N ASN A 423 -23.35 15.51 5.95
CA ASN A 423 -23.12 16.17 4.68
C ASN A 423 -21.83 15.67 4.02
N VAL A 424 -20.78 15.50 4.81
CA VAL A 424 -19.51 14.93 4.35
C VAL A 424 -19.70 13.52 3.80
N LEU A 425 -20.38 12.65 4.53
CA LEU A 425 -20.64 11.28 4.08
C LEU A 425 -21.49 11.24 2.81
N GLY A 426 -22.51 12.10 2.72
CA GLY A 426 -23.33 12.25 1.52
C GLY A 426 -22.59 12.83 0.31
N SER A 427 -21.42 13.45 0.50
CA SER A 427 -20.67 14.09 -0.58
C SER A 427 -19.87 13.11 -1.45
N GLY A 428 -19.62 11.89 -0.98
CA GLY A 428 -18.74 10.96 -1.69
C GLY A 428 -17.25 11.29 -1.69
N SER A 429 -16.81 12.29 -0.91
CA SER A 429 -15.41 12.73 -0.87
C SER A 429 -14.60 11.96 0.15
N VAL A 430 -13.30 11.83 -0.11
CA VAL A 430 -12.32 11.25 0.81
C VAL A 430 -11.65 12.37 1.60
N ILE A 431 -11.68 12.32 2.93
CA ILE A 431 -11.05 13.35 3.78
C ILE A 431 -9.82 12.76 4.45
N HIS A 432 -8.64 13.22 4.04
CA HIS A 432 -7.40 13.01 4.77
C HIS A 432 -7.26 14.07 5.86
N THR A 433 -6.83 13.68 7.05
CA THR A 433 -6.66 14.61 8.18
C THR A 433 -5.22 14.62 8.66
N ILE A 434 -4.76 15.80 9.01
CA ILE A 434 -3.46 16.04 9.63
C ILE A 434 -3.71 16.84 10.92
N ALA A 435 -3.65 16.15 12.05
CA ALA A 435 -3.69 16.75 13.37
C ALA A 435 -2.33 17.43 13.66
N VAL A 436 -2.35 18.75 13.80
CA VAL A 436 -1.17 19.57 14.06
C VAL A 436 -1.06 19.89 15.55
N GLY A 437 -0.17 19.17 16.25
CA GLY A 437 0.02 19.30 17.70
C GLY A 437 -0.99 18.49 18.54
N HIS A 438 -0.85 18.53 19.87
CA HIS A 438 -1.49 17.62 20.83
C HIS A 438 -2.99 17.90 21.15
N ASP A 439 -3.60 18.90 20.52
CA ASP A 439 -4.95 19.38 20.89
C ASP A 439 -6.05 19.00 19.88
N ALA A 440 -5.77 18.12 18.91
CA ALA A 440 -6.74 17.76 17.87
C ALA A 440 -8.01 17.07 18.41
N ASP A 441 -9.12 17.25 17.71
CA ASP A 441 -10.40 16.64 18.07
C ASP A 441 -10.38 15.11 17.87
N PRO A 442 -10.75 14.29 18.88
CA PRO A 442 -10.82 12.84 18.70
C PRO A 442 -11.82 12.41 17.61
N GLU A 443 -12.83 13.23 17.32
CA GLU A 443 -13.80 12.90 16.27
C GLU A 443 -13.22 12.99 14.84
N LEU A 444 -12.04 13.60 14.66
CA LEU A 444 -11.33 13.58 13.38
C LEU A 444 -10.97 12.15 12.95
N GLU A 445 -10.72 11.25 13.89
CA GLU A 445 -10.47 9.83 13.60
C GLU A 445 -11.72 9.22 12.94
N SER A 446 -12.87 9.37 13.59
CA SER A 446 -14.17 8.89 13.08
C SER A 446 -14.53 9.47 11.71
N LEU A 447 -14.32 10.78 11.51
CA LEU A 447 -14.53 11.45 10.21
C LEU A 447 -13.66 10.81 9.10
N THR A 448 -12.38 10.61 9.40
CA THR A 448 -11.39 10.11 8.44
C THR A 448 -11.66 8.66 8.09
N GLU A 449 -11.95 7.83 9.10
CA GLU A 449 -12.33 6.42 8.93
C GLU A 449 -13.58 6.30 8.07
N SER A 450 -14.62 7.09 8.39
CA SER A 450 -15.92 7.01 7.71
C SER A 450 -15.89 7.50 6.26
N THR A 451 -14.87 8.28 5.87
CA THR A 451 -14.63 8.71 4.48
C THR A 451 -13.54 7.92 3.76
N GLY A 452 -12.87 7.01 4.47
CA GLY A 452 -11.80 6.16 3.94
C GLY A 452 -10.54 6.92 3.59
N GLY A 453 -10.32 8.04 4.28
CA GLY A 453 -9.10 8.83 4.21
C GLY A 453 -7.99 8.28 5.12
N LYS A 454 -6.93 9.06 5.25
CA LYS A 454 -5.78 8.75 6.10
C LYS A 454 -5.63 9.84 7.15
N MET A 455 -5.39 9.46 8.39
CA MET A 455 -5.16 10.39 9.50
C MET A 455 -3.67 10.38 9.87
N PHE A 456 -3.13 11.57 10.10
CA PHE A 456 -1.76 11.77 10.55
C PHE A 456 -1.74 12.67 11.77
N PHE A 457 -0.77 12.45 12.64
CA PHE A 457 -0.53 13.27 13.82
C PHE A 457 0.90 13.81 13.77
N THR A 458 1.07 15.13 13.80
CA THR A 458 2.40 15.72 13.94
C THR A 458 2.64 16.19 15.38
N SER A 459 3.66 15.61 16.01
CA SER A 459 4.18 16.09 17.30
C SER A 459 4.82 17.47 17.16
N ASN A 460 4.99 18.16 18.29
CA ASN A 460 5.71 19.43 18.35
C ASN A 460 7.24 19.26 18.41
N ASN A 461 7.77 18.05 18.18
CA ASN A 461 9.20 17.79 18.26
C ASN A 461 9.94 18.63 17.21
N LYS A 462 11.09 19.20 17.59
CA LYS A 462 11.87 20.09 16.71
C LYS A 462 12.73 19.36 15.70
N ASP A 463 13.01 18.08 15.95
CA ASP A 463 13.82 17.26 15.06
C ASP A 463 12.98 16.33 14.16
N SER A 464 11.65 16.48 14.13
CA SER A 464 10.77 15.58 13.38
C SER A 464 10.26 16.18 12.06
N ASP A 465 10.51 15.45 10.97
CA ASP A 465 10.01 15.72 9.61
C ASP A 465 8.54 15.29 9.41
N ASN A 466 7.80 15.11 10.51
CA ASN A 466 6.52 14.40 10.55
C ASN A 466 5.45 15.00 9.65
N LEU A 467 5.41 16.33 9.52
CA LEU A 467 4.39 17.01 8.72
C LEU A 467 4.64 16.85 7.21
N ILE A 468 5.90 17.00 6.77
CA ILE A 468 6.30 16.70 5.38
C ILE A 468 6.08 15.22 5.09
N GLY A 469 6.39 14.35 6.06
CA GLY A 469 6.10 12.92 6.01
C GLY A 469 4.60 12.65 5.80
N ALA A 470 3.72 13.26 6.59
CA ALA A 470 2.27 13.12 6.47
C ALA A 470 1.77 13.50 5.07
N PHE A 471 2.18 14.65 4.53
CA PHE A 471 1.84 15.03 3.16
C PHE A 471 2.40 14.07 2.12
N THR A 472 3.56 13.46 2.35
CA THR A 472 4.14 12.46 1.44
C THR A 472 3.32 11.16 1.47
N GLU A 473 2.91 10.70 2.66
CA GLU A 473 2.15 9.46 2.86
C GLU A 473 0.68 9.54 2.44
N ILE A 474 0.06 10.74 2.45
CA ILE A 474 -1.26 10.95 1.83
C ILE A 474 -1.22 10.55 0.35
N PHE A 475 -0.05 10.64 -0.29
CA PHE A 475 0.14 10.25 -1.68
C PHE A 475 0.59 8.79 -1.70
N PRO A 476 -0.19 7.89 -2.30
CA PRO A 476 0.12 6.48 -2.23
C PRO A 476 1.42 6.10 -2.96
N VAL A 477 2.10 5.11 -2.39
CA VAL A 477 3.35 4.45 -2.85
C VAL A 477 3.12 3.51 -4.05
N ASN A 478 1.87 3.20 -4.39
CA ASN A 478 1.53 2.37 -5.57
C ASN A 478 1.02 3.28 -6.70
N LYS A 479 1.90 4.14 -7.18
CA LYS A 479 1.76 4.88 -8.45
C LYS A 479 2.52 4.15 -9.54
N ASP A 480 2.27 4.53 -10.79
CA ASP A 480 3.09 4.12 -11.91
C ASP A 480 4.57 4.38 -11.61
N PRO A 481 5.47 3.43 -11.91
CA PRO A 481 6.91 3.59 -11.75
C PRO A 481 7.45 4.96 -12.21
N PRO A 482 7.17 5.49 -13.42
CA PRO A 482 7.71 6.79 -13.83
C PRO A 482 7.26 7.98 -12.96
N ASP A 483 6.08 7.90 -12.33
CA ASP A 483 5.50 8.98 -11.51
C ASP A 483 5.65 8.75 -10.00
N LEU A 484 6.42 7.74 -9.61
CA LEU A 484 6.67 7.44 -8.20
C LEU A 484 7.72 8.39 -7.64
N LEU A 485 7.26 9.41 -6.91
CA LEU A 485 8.17 10.25 -6.15
C LEU A 485 8.78 9.43 -5.00
N THR A 486 10.10 9.29 -5.00
CA THR A 486 10.86 8.57 -3.99
C THR A 486 11.56 9.58 -3.08
N LYS A 487 11.27 9.49 -1.78
CA LYS A 487 12.01 10.23 -0.75
C LYS A 487 13.32 9.52 -0.47
N ILE A 488 14.43 10.16 -0.84
CA ILE A 488 15.78 9.62 -0.64
C ILE A 488 16.29 9.95 0.75
N THR A 489 16.10 11.19 1.19
CA THR A 489 16.49 11.62 2.53
C THR A 489 15.58 12.71 3.04
N SER A 490 15.48 12.81 4.35
CA SER A 490 14.71 13.85 5.04
C SER A 490 15.30 13.95 6.43
N VAL A 491 15.90 15.10 6.72
CA VAL A 491 16.57 15.37 7.98
C VAL A 491 16.22 16.78 8.42
N GLN A 492 15.71 16.94 9.63
CA GLN A 492 15.64 18.20 10.35
C GLN A 492 16.62 18.20 11.51
N ARG A 493 17.30 19.35 11.73
CA ARG A 493 18.16 19.54 12.89
C ARG A 493 18.10 20.96 13.42
N LEU A 494 18.10 21.07 14.74
CA LEU A 494 18.46 22.31 15.41
C LEU A 494 19.96 22.62 15.18
N ILE A 495 20.25 23.75 14.55
CA ILE A 495 21.61 24.27 14.39
C ILE A 495 21.81 25.43 15.36
N GLU A 496 22.90 25.40 16.11
CA GLU A 496 23.40 26.51 16.94
C GLU A 496 23.65 27.78 16.11
N ALA A 497 23.77 28.93 16.78
CA ALA A 497 24.12 30.20 16.13
C ALA A 497 25.46 30.08 15.38
N GLU A 498 25.51 30.52 14.12
CA GLU A 498 26.69 30.46 13.26
C GLU A 498 27.28 29.03 13.07
N GLY A 499 26.51 28.01 13.45
CA GLY A 499 26.87 26.61 13.32
C GLY A 499 26.59 26.04 11.93
N HIS A 500 27.04 24.80 11.70
CA HIS A 500 26.74 24.07 10.46
C HIS A 500 26.50 22.60 10.74
N PHE A 501 25.81 21.94 9.82
CA PHE A 501 25.75 20.48 9.76
C PHE A 501 26.01 20.00 8.34
N SER A 502 26.49 18.77 8.23
CA SER A 502 26.81 18.15 6.94
C SER A 502 26.31 16.72 6.91
N GLY A 503 26.14 16.20 5.70
CA GLY A 503 25.70 14.84 5.49
C GLY A 503 25.94 14.33 4.07
N LEU A 504 25.46 13.11 3.86
CA LEU A 504 25.64 12.34 2.63
C LEU A 504 24.27 11.91 2.12
N VAL A 505 24.07 12.03 0.81
CA VAL A 505 22.91 11.51 0.09
C VAL A 505 23.43 10.53 -0.95
N ILE A 506 22.91 9.32 -0.92
CA ILE A 506 23.31 8.25 -1.85
C ILE A 506 22.19 8.10 -2.87
N MET A 507 22.50 8.40 -4.13
CA MET A 507 21.58 8.16 -5.24
C MET A 507 22.05 6.94 -6.01
N ASP A 508 21.20 5.92 -6.14
CA ASP A 508 21.50 4.78 -6.97
C ASP A 508 21.03 5.02 -8.43
N LYS A 509 21.30 4.06 -9.33
CA LYS A 509 21.03 4.22 -10.77
C LYS A 509 19.55 4.15 -11.15
N THR A 510 18.68 3.71 -10.24
CA THR A 510 17.24 3.51 -10.44
C THR A 510 16.44 4.78 -10.23
N VAL A 511 17.02 5.75 -9.53
CA VAL A 511 16.47 7.10 -9.34
C VAL A 511 17.33 8.11 -10.09
N GLY A 512 16.76 9.28 -10.37
CA GLY A 512 17.54 10.43 -10.84
C GLY A 512 16.77 11.43 -11.66
N ASN A 513 15.58 11.07 -12.15
CA ASN A 513 14.72 12.02 -12.86
C ASN A 513 14.05 12.99 -11.86
N ASP A 514 13.81 14.24 -12.27
CA ASP A 514 13.19 15.29 -11.44
C ASP A 514 13.75 15.35 -10.00
N THR A 515 15.07 15.26 -9.86
CA THR A 515 15.72 15.26 -8.54
C THR A 515 15.72 16.67 -7.94
N VAL A 516 15.20 16.81 -6.72
CA VAL A 516 15.10 18.09 -6.02
C VAL A 516 15.71 18.01 -4.63
N PHE A 517 16.62 18.93 -4.34
CA PHE A 517 17.10 19.21 -2.98
C PHE A 517 16.33 20.39 -2.41
N THR A 518 15.62 20.16 -1.32
CA THR A 518 14.76 21.14 -0.67
C THR A 518 15.35 21.51 0.68
N ILE A 519 15.52 22.80 0.92
CA ILE A 519 16.03 23.35 2.19
C ILE A 519 14.93 24.15 2.87
N THR A 520 14.67 23.87 4.13
CA THR A 520 13.69 24.58 4.97
C THR A 520 14.39 25.23 6.16
N TRP A 521 13.89 26.39 6.61
CA TRP A 521 14.44 27.12 7.77
C TRP A 521 13.34 27.86 8.54
N GLU A 522 13.61 28.32 9.76
CA GLU A 522 12.60 28.92 10.64
C GLU A 522 12.52 30.45 10.59
N ALA A 523 13.65 31.13 10.34
CA ALA A 523 13.69 32.59 10.45
C ALA A 523 14.76 33.23 9.58
N GLY A 524 14.51 34.50 9.21
CA GLY A 524 15.47 35.32 8.47
C GLY A 524 15.71 34.84 7.04
N ASP A 525 16.88 35.18 6.54
CA ASP A 525 17.34 34.81 5.20
C ASP A 525 17.69 33.32 5.10
N PRO A 526 17.70 32.74 3.88
CA PRO A 526 18.08 31.35 3.68
C PRO A 526 19.44 31.02 4.30
N PRO A 527 19.62 29.83 4.93
CA PRO A 527 20.93 29.39 5.38
C PRO A 527 21.89 29.28 4.19
N TYR A 528 23.20 29.36 4.45
CA TYR A 528 24.19 29.14 3.40
C TYR A 528 24.34 27.65 3.12
N VAL A 529 24.23 27.25 1.86
CA VAL A 529 24.16 25.84 1.44
C VAL A 529 25.21 25.59 0.38
N ILE A 530 25.93 24.47 0.55
CA ILE A 530 26.77 23.87 -0.49
C ILE A 530 26.31 22.44 -0.68
N ILE A 531 25.91 22.09 -1.91
CA ILE A 531 25.66 20.70 -2.32
C ILE A 531 26.71 20.33 -3.36
N ARG A 532 27.40 19.22 -3.15
CA ARG A 532 28.43 18.73 -4.05
C ARG A 532 27.98 17.44 -4.72
N ASP A 533 28.06 17.42 -6.05
CA ASP A 533 27.73 16.25 -6.85
C ASP A 533 28.88 15.22 -6.87
N PRO A 534 28.64 13.99 -7.38
CA PRO A 534 29.66 12.95 -7.48
C PRO A 534 30.86 13.33 -8.36
N SER A 535 30.68 14.25 -9.33
CA SER A 535 31.76 14.77 -10.17
C SER A 535 32.61 15.83 -9.48
N GLY A 536 32.15 16.33 -8.34
CA GLY A 536 32.81 17.33 -7.51
C GLY A 536 32.36 18.77 -7.77
N PHE A 537 31.33 19.00 -8.59
CA PHE A 537 30.72 20.30 -8.84
C PHE A 537 29.92 20.76 -7.61
N ASN A 538 30.03 22.05 -7.27
CA ASN A 538 29.35 22.64 -6.13
C ASN A 538 28.18 23.51 -6.58
N TYR A 539 26.99 23.19 -6.08
CA TYR A 539 25.83 24.06 -6.09
C TYR A 539 25.80 24.89 -4.82
N THR A 540 25.57 26.19 -4.95
CA THR A 540 25.46 27.14 -3.83
C THR A 540 24.08 27.79 -3.84
N ASN A 541 23.80 28.68 -2.88
CA ASN A 541 22.54 29.43 -2.81
C ASN A 541 22.10 30.06 -4.15
N GLU A 542 23.04 30.50 -5.00
CA GLU A 542 22.73 31.11 -6.30
C GLU A 542 22.02 30.15 -7.27
N ASN A 543 22.11 28.84 -7.03
CA ASN A 543 21.46 27.82 -7.85
C ASN A 543 20.06 27.44 -7.34
N PHE A 544 19.61 28.00 -6.21
CA PHE A 544 18.32 27.68 -5.62
C PHE A 544 17.24 28.67 -6.01
N ASP A 545 16.04 28.15 -6.24
CA ASP A 545 14.82 28.95 -6.30
C ASP A 545 14.31 29.17 -4.86
N HIS A 546 14.40 30.42 -4.40
CA HIS A 546 14.03 30.81 -3.04
C HIS A 546 12.57 31.23 -2.93
N ASN A 547 11.78 30.50 -2.16
CA ASN A 547 10.47 30.94 -1.68
C ASN A 547 10.61 31.47 -0.25
N LEU A 548 10.99 32.75 -0.13
CA LEU A 548 11.19 33.42 1.15
C LEU A 548 9.90 33.53 1.98
N LEU A 549 8.74 33.59 1.32
CA LEU A 549 7.46 33.58 2.00
C LEU A 549 7.27 32.25 2.72
N CYS A 550 7.46 31.12 2.05
CA CYS A 550 7.32 29.81 2.70
C CYS A 550 8.56 29.37 3.47
N GLN A 551 9.67 30.08 3.37
CA GLN A 551 10.99 29.68 3.90
C GLN A 551 11.38 28.28 3.42
N VAL A 552 11.25 28.09 2.10
CA VAL A 552 11.63 26.88 1.36
C VAL A 552 12.51 27.30 0.19
N SER A 553 13.60 26.57 -0.04
CA SER A 553 14.48 26.78 -1.19
C SER A 553 14.65 25.46 -1.93
N ASN A 554 14.51 25.47 -3.25
CA ASN A 554 14.61 24.26 -4.07
C ASN A 554 15.78 24.36 -5.03
N LEU A 555 16.62 23.34 -5.06
CA LEU A 555 17.60 23.12 -6.12
C LEU A 555 17.11 21.95 -6.97
N LYS A 556 16.75 22.22 -8.22
CA LYS A 556 16.40 21.19 -9.20
C LYS A 556 17.64 20.78 -9.98
N ILE A 557 17.94 19.48 -9.99
CA ILE A 557 19.05 18.95 -10.79
C ILE A 557 18.57 18.77 -12.24
N PRO A 558 19.24 19.38 -13.24
CA PRO A 558 18.81 19.27 -14.63
C PRO A 558 19.06 17.87 -15.18
N GLY A 559 18.06 17.33 -15.88
CA GLY A 559 18.14 16.00 -16.49
C GLY A 559 18.15 14.87 -15.46
N ILE A 560 18.82 13.77 -15.78
CA ILE A 560 18.98 12.62 -14.89
C ILE A 560 20.17 12.89 -13.96
N SER A 561 19.93 12.93 -12.65
CA SER A 561 20.99 13.14 -11.66
C SER A 561 22.01 11.99 -11.66
N GLN A 562 23.24 12.31 -11.29
CA GLN A 562 24.32 11.34 -11.23
C GLN A 562 24.11 10.36 -10.07
N ALA A 563 24.20 9.06 -10.38
CA ALA A 563 24.29 8.04 -9.35
C ALA A 563 25.63 8.14 -8.60
N GLY A 564 25.59 8.05 -7.28
CA GLY A 564 26.76 8.12 -6.42
C GLY A 564 26.52 8.90 -5.14
N PHE A 565 27.62 9.40 -4.57
CA PHE A 565 27.66 10.11 -3.32
C PHE A 565 27.54 11.62 -3.55
N TRP A 566 26.44 12.19 -3.07
CA TRP A 566 26.24 13.63 -2.98
C TRP A 566 26.51 14.07 -1.55
N THR A 567 27.25 15.15 -1.35
CA THR A 567 27.46 15.71 -0.01
C THR A 567 26.79 17.06 0.12
N TYR A 568 26.34 17.39 1.32
CA TYR A 568 25.79 18.70 1.61
C TYR A 568 26.40 19.28 2.88
N ILE A 569 26.52 20.60 2.90
CA ILE A 569 26.89 21.40 4.07
C ILE A 569 25.89 22.54 4.15
N ILE A 570 25.24 22.69 5.30
CA ILE A 570 24.27 23.75 5.54
C ILE A 570 24.69 24.51 6.79
N THR A 571 24.85 25.83 6.64
CA THR A 571 25.36 26.74 7.65
C THR A 571 24.29 27.73 8.06
N ASN A 572 23.99 27.77 9.36
CA ASN A 572 23.13 28.78 9.94
C ASN A 572 23.86 30.13 9.95
N THR A 573 23.34 31.12 9.23
CA THR A 573 23.91 32.47 9.15
C THR A 573 23.41 33.41 10.24
N LEU A 574 22.48 32.95 11.09
CA LEU A 574 21.91 33.74 12.17
C LEU A 574 22.77 33.65 13.44
N LYS A 575 22.69 34.72 14.24
CA LYS A 575 23.23 34.79 15.61
C LYS A 575 22.37 34.08 16.65
N LYS A 576 21.40 33.29 16.22
CA LYS A 576 20.49 32.51 17.07
C LYS A 576 20.36 31.11 16.48
N SER A 577 20.06 30.14 17.34
CA SER A 577 19.75 28.79 16.87
C SER A 577 18.45 28.77 16.07
N GLN A 578 18.39 27.89 15.08
CA GLN A 578 17.19 27.63 14.29
C GLN A 578 17.15 26.18 13.82
N VAL A 579 15.95 25.67 13.60
CA VAL A 579 15.77 24.37 12.93
C VAL A 579 15.93 24.55 11.43
N VAL A 580 16.74 23.68 10.82
CA VAL A 580 16.95 23.64 9.38
C VAL A 580 16.73 22.21 8.89
N GLY A 581 16.00 22.10 7.78
CA GLY A 581 15.68 20.82 7.16
C GLY A 581 16.31 20.67 5.78
N ILE A 582 16.63 19.43 5.42
CA ILE A 582 16.93 19.01 4.06
C ILE A 582 16.04 17.84 3.68
N LEU A 583 15.32 17.97 2.57
CA LEU A 583 14.53 16.92 1.94
C LEU A 583 15.07 16.69 0.54
N VAL A 584 15.35 15.44 0.19
CA VAL A 584 15.75 15.05 -1.16
C VAL A 584 14.74 14.08 -1.73
N THR A 585 14.14 14.48 -2.84
CA THR A 585 13.17 13.69 -3.60
C THR A 585 13.69 13.45 -5.01
N SER A 586 13.33 12.32 -5.59
CA SER A 586 13.69 11.94 -6.95
C SER A 586 12.63 11.00 -7.55
N ARG A 587 12.61 10.88 -8.86
CA ARG A 587 11.77 9.94 -9.61
C ARG A 587 12.63 8.90 -10.32
N PRO A 588 12.02 7.80 -10.78
CA PRO A 588 12.78 6.74 -11.44
C PRO A 588 13.48 7.26 -12.69
N SER A 589 14.74 6.87 -12.83
CA SER A 589 15.58 7.23 -13.97
C SER A 589 15.12 6.57 -15.27
N SER A 590 14.35 5.48 -15.15
CA SER A 590 13.76 4.74 -16.26
C SER A 590 12.36 4.26 -15.90
N SER A 591 11.46 4.22 -16.89
CA SER A 591 10.13 3.61 -16.75
C SER A 591 10.18 2.07 -16.63
N THR A 592 11.31 1.45 -16.97
CA THR A 592 11.47 -0.02 -16.98
C THR A 592 12.11 -0.57 -15.71
N ILE A 593 12.85 0.26 -14.96
CA ILE A 593 13.53 -0.16 -13.73
C ILE A 593 12.93 0.63 -12.57
N PRO A 594 12.02 0.03 -11.80
CA PRO A 594 11.45 0.70 -10.65
C PRO A 594 12.52 0.94 -9.58
N PRO A 595 12.35 2.00 -8.76
CA PRO A 595 13.26 2.33 -7.69
C PRO A 595 13.05 1.39 -6.51
N THR A 596 13.99 1.41 -5.58
CA THR A 596 13.78 0.75 -4.27
C THR A 596 12.82 1.58 -3.44
N THR A 597 11.79 0.94 -2.92
CA THR A 597 10.71 1.52 -2.14
C THR A 597 10.58 0.77 -0.83
N ILE A 598 10.31 1.50 0.24
CA ILE A 598 9.96 0.95 1.54
C ILE A 598 8.53 1.36 1.85
N SER A 599 7.73 0.42 2.32
CA SER A 599 6.41 0.69 2.89
C SER A 599 6.33 0.01 4.25
N GLY A 600 5.52 0.53 5.17
CA GLY A 600 5.32 -0.10 6.46
C GLY A 600 3.91 0.07 6.96
N GLU A 601 3.49 -0.86 7.81
CA GLU A 601 2.13 -0.99 8.30
C GLU A 601 2.11 -1.63 9.69
N TRP A 602 0.98 -1.47 10.38
CA TRP A 602 0.75 -2.01 11.71
C TRP A 602 -0.43 -2.99 11.69
N THR A 603 -0.49 -3.93 12.63
CA THR A 603 -1.68 -4.75 12.85
C THR A 603 -2.79 -3.97 13.56
N ASP A 604 -4.02 -4.08 13.06
CA ASP A 604 -5.20 -3.43 13.62
C ASP A 604 -5.68 -4.03 14.95
N GLU A 605 -5.26 -5.27 15.25
CA GLU A 605 -5.68 -6.01 16.45
C GLU A 605 -4.69 -5.85 17.61
N GLY A 606 -5.24 -5.43 18.76
CA GLY A 606 -4.72 -5.71 20.10
C GLY A 606 -3.97 -4.57 20.83
N ILE A 607 -4.52 -4.12 21.97
CA ILE A 607 -3.82 -3.33 23.01
C ILE A 607 -3.56 -4.22 24.24
N THR A 608 -4.01 -5.47 24.20
CA THR A 608 -3.86 -6.41 25.31
C THR A 608 -2.49 -7.09 25.23
N PRO A 609 -1.89 -7.47 26.37
CA PRO A 609 -0.65 -8.24 26.39
C PRO A 609 -0.73 -9.57 25.62
N GLU A 610 -1.94 -10.09 25.41
CA GLU A 610 -2.24 -11.34 24.71
C GLU A 610 -2.30 -11.18 23.18
N GLN A 611 -2.43 -9.94 22.67
CA GLN A 611 -2.42 -9.59 21.26
C GLN A 611 -1.62 -8.28 21.07
N PRO A 612 -0.28 -8.32 21.01
CA PRO A 612 0.52 -7.11 20.82
C PRO A 612 0.39 -6.56 19.39
N ARG A 613 0.36 -5.22 19.26
CA ARG A 613 0.51 -4.57 17.94
C ARG A 613 1.87 -4.93 17.33
N THR A 614 1.86 -5.35 16.08
CA THR A 614 3.06 -5.72 15.32
C THR A 614 3.28 -4.73 14.18
N VAL A 615 4.53 -4.31 13.97
CA VAL A 615 4.98 -3.50 12.83
C VAL A 615 5.49 -4.43 11.75
N PHE A 616 5.10 -4.18 10.50
CA PHE A 616 5.67 -4.81 9.32
C PHE A 616 6.25 -3.75 8.39
N ALA A 617 7.35 -4.10 7.72
CA ALA A 617 7.87 -3.30 6.62
C ALA A 617 8.13 -4.17 5.38
N GLU A 618 7.75 -3.66 4.22
CA GLU A 618 8.03 -4.24 2.91
C GLU A 618 9.05 -3.36 2.20
N LEU A 619 10.26 -3.89 1.99
CA LEU A 619 11.31 -3.25 1.21
C LEU A 619 11.40 -3.94 -0.15
N LYS A 620 11.07 -3.23 -1.23
CA LYS A 620 10.99 -3.81 -2.58
C LYS A 620 11.56 -2.89 -3.66
N GLN A 621 12.11 -3.50 -4.69
CA GLN A 621 12.39 -2.84 -5.96
C GLN A 621 11.35 -3.31 -6.99
N GLY A 622 10.38 -2.45 -7.30
CA GLY A 622 9.19 -2.85 -8.07
C GLY A 622 8.36 -3.87 -7.31
N HIS A 623 8.33 -5.10 -7.80
CA HIS A 623 7.64 -6.23 -7.15
C HIS A 623 8.61 -7.22 -6.47
N ILE A 624 9.92 -6.95 -6.50
CA ILE A 624 10.95 -7.83 -5.95
C ILE A 624 11.32 -7.37 -4.54
N ALA A 625 11.24 -8.25 -3.56
CA ALA A 625 11.66 -7.92 -2.21
C ALA A 625 13.20 -7.84 -2.11
N VAL A 626 13.71 -6.84 -1.39
CA VAL A 626 15.15 -6.65 -1.19
C VAL A 626 15.59 -7.50 -0.01
N GLN A 627 16.57 -8.37 -0.24
CA GLN A 627 17.11 -9.29 0.78
C GLN A 627 18.30 -8.70 1.54
N GLY A 628 18.46 -9.10 2.80
CA GLY A 628 19.64 -8.77 3.62
C GLY A 628 19.73 -7.29 4.04
N ALA A 629 18.63 -6.55 3.94
CA ALA A 629 18.57 -5.18 4.42
C ALA A 629 18.44 -5.15 5.95
N ASN A 630 18.98 -4.09 6.56
CA ASN A 630 18.71 -3.79 7.96
C ASN A 630 17.61 -2.74 8.03
N VAL A 631 16.42 -3.14 8.48
CA VAL A 631 15.26 -2.26 8.56
C VAL A 631 15.03 -1.89 10.02
N THR A 632 14.96 -0.59 10.30
CA THR A 632 14.69 -0.06 11.64
C THR A 632 13.43 0.79 11.60
N ALA A 633 12.46 0.47 12.45
CA ALA A 633 11.29 1.29 12.70
C ALA A 633 11.57 2.25 13.86
N VAL A 634 11.17 3.51 13.69
CA VAL A 634 11.17 4.53 14.75
C VAL A 634 9.72 4.90 15.03
N ILE A 635 9.26 4.65 16.25
CA ILE A 635 7.87 4.80 16.67
C ILE A 635 7.82 5.99 17.61
N GLU A 636 7.19 7.08 17.18
CA GLU A 636 7.01 8.27 18.03
C GLU A 636 5.66 8.20 18.75
N PRO A 637 5.63 8.06 20.09
CA PRO A 637 4.39 8.13 20.85
C PRO A 637 3.86 9.57 20.93
N GLU A 638 2.58 9.74 21.26
CA GLU A 638 2.00 11.07 21.53
C GLU A 638 2.71 11.81 22.66
N SER A 639 3.30 11.09 23.61
CA SER A 639 4.13 11.66 24.67
C SER A 639 5.27 10.71 25.03
N GLY A 640 6.45 11.28 25.33
CA GLY A 640 7.65 10.52 25.65
C GLY A 640 8.64 10.41 24.48
N ASP A 641 9.70 9.63 24.70
CA ASP A 641 10.78 9.45 23.73
C ASP A 641 10.40 8.44 22.62
N PRO A 642 10.92 8.60 21.40
CA PRO A 642 10.74 7.63 20.33
C PRO A 642 11.27 6.23 20.68
N ILE A 643 10.54 5.20 20.30
CA ILE A 643 10.93 3.80 20.46
C ILE A 643 11.56 3.31 19.15
N ILE A 644 12.75 2.72 19.23
CA ILE A 644 13.48 2.21 18.07
C ILE A 644 13.41 0.68 18.08
N VAL A 645 12.93 0.09 16.97
CA VAL A 645 12.76 -1.36 16.82
C VAL A 645 13.46 -1.81 15.54
N THR A 646 14.39 -2.75 15.65
CA THR A 646 14.96 -3.43 14.48
C THR A 646 14.01 -4.52 14.01
N LEU A 647 13.53 -4.39 12.78
CA LEU A 647 12.63 -5.35 12.13
C LEU A 647 13.44 -6.53 11.59
N LYS A 648 12.86 -7.74 11.68
CA LYS A 648 13.54 -8.99 11.31
C LYS A 648 12.74 -9.65 10.21
N ASP A 649 13.39 -9.87 9.06
CA ASP A 649 12.83 -10.75 8.03
C ASP A 649 12.54 -12.11 8.67
N ASN A 650 11.26 -12.45 8.74
CA ASN A 650 10.80 -13.70 9.35
C ASN A 650 11.00 -14.90 8.41
N GLY A 651 11.55 -14.69 7.21
CA GLY A 651 11.80 -15.73 6.21
C GLY A 651 10.52 -16.38 5.69
N ALA A 652 9.35 -15.77 5.90
CA ALA A 652 8.08 -16.30 5.43
C ALA A 652 7.90 -16.01 3.93
N GLY A 653 8.47 -16.88 3.10
CA GLY A 653 8.25 -16.91 1.66
C GLY A 653 9.13 -15.96 0.85
N LYS A 654 8.96 -15.97 -0.47
CA LYS A 654 9.70 -15.19 -1.47
C LYS A 654 9.48 -13.66 -1.36
N HIS A 655 8.64 -13.19 -0.45
CA HIS A 655 8.26 -11.78 -0.32
C HIS A 655 9.08 -10.97 0.70
N HIS A 656 10.03 -11.57 1.45
CA HIS A 656 10.94 -10.91 2.41
C HIS A 656 10.33 -9.69 3.12
N ILE A 657 9.46 -9.96 4.09
CA ILE A 657 8.74 -8.94 4.86
C ILE A 657 9.35 -8.89 6.25
N TYR A 658 9.71 -7.68 6.68
CA TYR A 658 10.51 -7.38 7.87
C TYR A 658 9.66 -7.05 9.09
#